data_AF-A0A093V233-F1
#
_entry.id   AF-A0A093V233-F1
#
_cell.length_a   1.000
_cell.length_b   1.000
_cell.length_c   1.000
_cell.angle_alpha   90.00
_cell.angle_beta   90.00
_cell.angle_gamma   90.00
#
_symmetry.space_group_name_H-M   'P 1'
#
loop_
_entity.id
_entity.type
_entity.pdbx_description
1 polymer ?
#
loop_
_entity_poly.entity_id
_entity_poly.type
_entity_poly.pdbx_seq_one_letter_code
_entity_poly.pdbx_strand_id
1 'polypeptide(L)'
;MTMSSALETPELLTWDQRSDNEILADLQTYKPVDGTSERNIWSFWDKGLTAYGSPNHYSKYFSDPECFFPAALLQKTMKGTHVGPHAADLIRLPLLYLYGGVWLDVGFLLFRDLDDLCWCALADPFNPVELAGFKMTISQALAMFWNGLIGARKGSLVIKYWHDIFLNVWNNRTSCDGINSHPLLRHLPRYEVPSSTGLPPAFVYKNFVDYLAQMFCLERLQHLRDLNRDWDGLRFFESRVLLFECVSEVYWAQHITHLDGRKQFNMLSCVRAETEPEFLEAEKFIQEILSTSSTMKLSHGLVTEQGEYLARIWDEPENEDADCRPGTFAAYLRWASVYFQQMKKLTPVQLPVYADAIITGNFLQILGESHPIAELHSMIFGHLLLVNGIQYFPHELECPSIVYLDLWPVAPSLAIVNDPDLCAQAIQRIEFSTKSLAEQVHSSSGTNIKHHTFLRSRFAPAFRHQNVVRNIPIVIEEASIFTETLRTQAGSLGGQLGNVFSLEDKVSEFVFDTLANFTVGLRLNEQTNGHSALRLAIYRQTANLLPRNLFTLKRRMNPMYYLGIWKNNQAIARILVPIIRSRSHGASNMSIGMLNHHDKRTVLDIVAKTWLSHNQTKSEEEKDAFVDSMLQNVKIFMLAGHDTTTAAICYAFELLAYHPGEPEKLRAEHGSVFGKDRENLGDIIQNSPEKLNNLPFTLAVIKECLRLLL
;
A
#
# COMPACT_ATOMS: atom_id res chain seq x y z
N MET A 1 15.20 -52.05 -30.36
CA MET A 1 15.26 -50.98 -31.37
C MET A 1 15.80 -49.73 -30.70
N THR A 2 17.01 -49.37 -31.12
CA THR A 2 17.77 -48.16 -30.81
C THR A 2 17.06 -46.89 -31.27
N MET A 3 17.01 -45.88 -30.42
CA MET A 3 17.25 -44.50 -30.84
C MET A 3 18.20 -43.83 -29.84
N SER A 4 19.42 -43.67 -30.33
CA SER A 4 20.42 -42.71 -29.88
C SER A 4 20.13 -41.38 -30.56
N SER A 5 20.16 -40.27 -29.82
CA SER A 5 20.82 -39.04 -30.27
C SER A 5 20.97 -38.03 -29.12
N ALA A 6 22.20 -37.89 -28.65
CA ALA A 6 22.81 -36.69 -28.08
C ALA A 6 22.10 -36.00 -26.89
N LEU A 7 22.28 -36.56 -25.69
CA LEU A 7 22.53 -35.74 -24.51
C LEU A 7 24.06 -35.65 -24.40
N GLU A 8 24.62 -34.54 -24.87
CA GLU A 8 25.98 -34.16 -24.50
C GLU A 8 26.03 -34.12 -22.97
N THR A 9 26.80 -35.04 -22.40
CA THR A 9 27.22 -34.95 -21.00
C THR A 9 27.84 -33.57 -20.80
N PRO A 10 27.31 -32.73 -19.87
CA PRO A 10 27.93 -31.46 -19.57
C PRO A 10 29.39 -31.74 -19.19
N GLU A 11 30.31 -31.04 -19.83
CA GLU A 11 31.71 -31.04 -19.45
C GLU A 11 31.78 -30.91 -17.92
N LEU A 12 32.45 -31.88 -17.28
CA LEU A 12 32.72 -31.87 -15.86
C LEU A 12 33.24 -30.48 -15.48
N LEU A 13 32.43 -29.70 -14.74
CA LEU A 13 32.84 -28.45 -14.10
C LEU A 13 34.15 -28.72 -13.36
N THR A 14 35.28 -28.28 -13.92
CA THR A 14 36.55 -28.26 -13.23
C THR A 14 36.45 -27.15 -12.20
N TRP A 15 36.13 -27.51 -10.96
CA TRP A 15 36.13 -26.61 -9.81
C TRP A 15 37.45 -25.85 -9.75
N ASP A 16 37.40 -24.56 -9.43
CA ASP A 16 38.59 -23.75 -9.23
C ASP A 16 39.44 -24.38 -8.11
N GLN A 17 40.70 -24.69 -8.43
CA GLN A 17 41.63 -25.35 -7.51
C GLN A 17 42.47 -24.35 -6.71
N ARG A 18 42.30 -23.05 -6.95
CA ARG A 18 42.98 -21.98 -6.21
C ARG A 18 42.49 -21.92 -4.76
N SER A 19 43.39 -21.60 -3.86
CA SER A 19 43.06 -21.28 -2.47
C SER A 19 42.34 -19.92 -2.34
N ASP A 20 41.62 -19.70 -1.25
CA ASP A 20 40.95 -18.41 -0.95
C ASP A 20 41.91 -17.22 -1.06
N ASN A 21 43.17 -17.37 -0.62
CA ASN A 21 44.20 -16.33 -0.74
C ASN A 21 44.58 -16.02 -2.19
N GLU A 22 44.69 -17.05 -3.04
CA GLU A 22 44.99 -16.87 -4.46
C GLU A 22 43.80 -16.23 -5.20
N ILE A 23 42.58 -16.62 -4.85
CA ILE A 23 41.34 -16.02 -5.39
C ILE A 23 41.25 -14.56 -4.96
N LEU A 24 41.45 -14.25 -3.68
CA LEU A 24 41.42 -12.88 -3.16
C LEU A 24 42.51 -12.01 -3.80
N ALA A 25 43.72 -12.53 -3.96
CA ALA A 25 44.80 -11.82 -4.65
C ALA A 25 44.45 -11.55 -6.12
N ASP A 26 43.86 -12.53 -6.82
CA ASP A 26 43.44 -12.37 -8.21
C ASP A 26 42.31 -11.35 -8.36
N LEU A 27 41.31 -11.39 -7.46
CA LEU A 27 40.21 -10.42 -7.40
C LEU A 27 40.68 -8.99 -7.11
N GLN A 28 41.86 -8.82 -6.51
CA GLN A 28 42.48 -7.50 -6.29
C GLN A 28 43.27 -6.98 -7.51
N THR A 29 43.33 -7.74 -8.60
CA THR A 29 43.97 -7.31 -9.85
C THR A 29 42.97 -6.89 -10.91
N TYR A 30 43.36 -5.92 -11.74
CA TYR A 30 42.53 -5.49 -12.87
C TYR A 30 42.38 -6.61 -13.90
N LYS A 31 41.14 -6.91 -14.26
CA LYS A 31 40.81 -7.79 -15.38
C LYS A 31 40.12 -6.98 -16.48
N PRO A 32 40.67 -6.95 -17.70
CA PRO A 32 39.98 -6.32 -18.82
C PRO A 32 38.71 -7.11 -19.14
N VAL A 33 37.65 -6.41 -19.50
CA VAL A 33 36.38 -7.03 -19.90
C VAL A 33 36.57 -7.68 -21.27
N ASP A 34 36.17 -8.93 -21.40
CA ASP A 34 36.09 -9.60 -22.70
C ASP A 34 34.95 -8.98 -23.51
N GLY A 35 35.29 -8.26 -24.58
CA GLY A 35 34.30 -7.63 -25.45
C GLY A 35 33.41 -8.61 -26.21
N THR A 36 33.73 -9.90 -26.19
CA THR A 36 32.96 -10.98 -26.85
C THR A 36 31.98 -11.69 -25.92
N SER A 37 32.11 -11.49 -24.60
CA SER A 37 31.28 -12.16 -23.59
C SER A 37 30.49 -11.16 -22.74
N GLU A 38 29.21 -11.43 -22.56
CA GLU A 38 28.37 -10.68 -21.61
C GLU A 38 28.34 -11.34 -20.21
N ARG A 39 29.02 -12.49 -20.03
CA ARG A 39 29.08 -13.24 -18.76
C ARG A 39 30.00 -12.56 -17.74
N ASN A 40 29.67 -11.33 -17.37
CA ASN A 40 30.38 -10.54 -16.39
C ASN A 40 29.69 -10.63 -15.02
N ILE A 41 30.47 -10.76 -13.95
CA ILE A 41 29.97 -10.62 -12.58
C ILE A 41 30.60 -9.35 -11.99
N TRP A 42 29.74 -8.42 -11.59
CA TRP A 42 30.13 -7.15 -11.00
C TRP A 42 29.79 -7.16 -9.52
N SER A 43 30.78 -7.03 -8.64
CA SER A 43 30.55 -7.03 -7.19
C SER A 43 31.46 -6.05 -6.50
N PHE A 44 30.89 -4.91 -6.06
CA PHE A 44 31.66 -3.81 -5.50
C PHE A 44 30.93 -3.08 -4.39
N TRP A 45 31.68 -2.66 -3.36
CA TRP A 45 31.15 -1.87 -2.24
C TRP A 45 32.10 -0.74 -1.83
N ASP A 46 31.51 0.34 -1.32
CA ASP A 46 32.03 1.64 -0.86
C ASP A 46 33.52 1.98 -1.06
N LYS A 47 34.45 1.18 -0.54
CA LYS A 47 35.89 1.45 -0.41
C LYS A 47 36.71 0.92 -1.59
N GLY A 48 36.18 -0.01 -2.41
CA GLY A 48 36.97 -0.73 -3.42
C GLY A 48 37.24 0.04 -4.72
N LEU A 49 36.21 0.60 -5.36
CA LEU A 49 36.33 1.32 -6.64
C LEU A 49 36.50 2.81 -6.51
N THR A 50 36.10 3.42 -5.39
CA THR A 50 36.29 4.86 -5.16
C THR A 50 37.67 5.18 -4.59
N ALA A 51 38.38 4.17 -4.07
CA ALA A 51 39.74 4.32 -3.58
C ALA A 51 40.71 4.56 -4.75
N TYR A 52 41.16 5.80 -4.85
CA TYR A 52 42.12 6.22 -5.85
C TYR A 52 43.43 5.44 -5.71
N GLY A 53 43.96 4.90 -6.81
CA GLY A 53 45.14 4.03 -6.81
C GLY A 53 44.82 2.54 -6.67
N SER A 54 43.56 2.17 -6.43
CA SER A 54 43.12 0.77 -6.52
C SER A 54 43.36 0.22 -7.93
N PRO A 55 43.97 -0.98 -8.07
CA PRO A 55 44.08 -1.65 -9.36
C PRO A 55 42.71 -1.83 -10.03
N ASN A 56 41.62 -1.90 -9.27
CA ASN A 56 40.26 -2.11 -9.77
C ASN A 56 39.41 -0.84 -9.87
N HIS A 57 40.00 0.35 -9.77
CA HIS A 57 39.26 1.61 -9.82
C HIS A 57 38.33 1.72 -11.05
N TYR A 58 37.10 2.22 -10.86
CA TYR A 58 36.04 2.19 -11.88
C TYR A 58 36.43 2.84 -13.20
N SER A 59 37.25 3.89 -13.14
CA SER A 59 37.71 4.62 -14.33
C SER A 59 38.40 3.74 -15.38
N LYS A 60 38.90 2.55 -15.03
CA LYS A 60 39.49 1.61 -16.00
C LYS A 60 38.46 0.97 -16.93
N TYR A 61 37.20 0.95 -16.52
CA TYR A 61 36.08 0.37 -17.26
C TYR A 61 35.26 1.42 -18.03
N PHE A 62 35.69 2.68 -18.07
CA PHE A 62 34.97 3.75 -18.78
C PHE A 62 35.93 4.59 -19.60
N SER A 63 35.68 4.71 -20.90
CA SER A 63 36.40 5.65 -21.76
C SER A 63 36.02 7.10 -21.47
N ASP A 64 34.73 7.36 -21.24
CA ASP A 64 34.14 8.70 -21.12
C ASP A 64 33.34 8.82 -19.81
N PRO A 65 34.00 8.87 -18.64
CA PRO A 65 33.32 8.86 -17.33
C PRO A 65 32.40 10.07 -17.12
N GLU A 66 32.67 11.21 -17.77
CA GLU A 66 31.82 12.41 -17.69
C GLU A 66 30.41 12.21 -18.28
N CYS A 67 30.23 11.22 -19.17
CA CYS A 67 28.91 10.90 -19.72
C CYS A 67 28.04 10.08 -18.77
N PHE A 68 28.64 9.40 -17.79
CA PHE A 68 27.94 8.48 -16.88
C PHE A 68 27.89 8.99 -15.44
N PHE A 69 28.80 9.88 -15.03
CA PHE A 69 28.92 10.24 -13.61
C PHE A 69 28.67 11.72 -13.36
N PRO A 70 27.97 12.07 -12.25
CA PRO A 70 27.79 13.45 -11.87
C PRO A 70 29.14 14.05 -11.43
N ALA A 71 29.29 15.37 -11.59
CA ALA A 71 30.49 16.09 -11.16
C ALA A 71 30.87 15.80 -9.70
N ALA A 72 29.88 15.59 -8.82
CA ALA A 72 30.13 15.28 -7.42
C ALA A 72 30.86 13.94 -7.20
N LEU A 73 30.60 12.91 -8.00
CA LEU A 73 31.30 11.63 -7.92
C LEU A 73 32.74 11.77 -8.47
N LEU A 74 32.87 12.42 -9.63
CA LEU A 74 34.16 12.64 -10.30
C LEU A 74 35.12 13.50 -9.45
N GLN A 75 34.59 14.54 -8.81
CA GLN A 75 35.35 15.49 -7.98
C GLN A 75 35.44 15.05 -6.50
N LYS A 76 34.85 13.91 -6.13
CA LYS A 76 34.83 13.38 -4.75
C LYS A 76 34.21 14.34 -3.73
N THR A 77 33.14 15.03 -4.13
CA THR A 77 32.44 15.99 -3.28
C THR A 77 31.09 15.46 -2.76
N MET A 78 30.76 14.18 -2.99
CA MET A 78 29.55 13.56 -2.45
C MET A 78 29.57 13.52 -0.91
N LYS A 79 28.44 13.86 -0.29
CA LYS A 79 28.22 13.97 1.16
C LYS A 79 26.90 13.30 1.57
N GLY A 80 26.74 13.05 2.87
CA GLY A 80 25.54 12.47 3.49
C GLY A 80 25.76 11.04 4.00
N THR A 81 24.75 10.46 4.62
CA THR A 81 24.84 9.16 5.31
C THR A 81 24.97 7.95 4.38
N HIS A 82 24.62 8.10 3.11
CA HIS A 82 24.52 7.01 2.13
C HIS A 82 25.43 7.19 0.91
N VAL A 83 26.54 7.93 1.04
CA VAL A 83 27.46 8.20 -0.08
C VAL A 83 28.03 6.93 -0.71
N GLY A 84 28.45 5.95 0.10
CA GLY A 84 29.00 4.68 -0.39
C GLY A 84 28.01 3.93 -1.31
N PRO A 85 26.79 3.61 -0.82
CA PRO A 85 25.74 3.01 -1.62
C PRO A 85 25.42 3.80 -2.91
N HIS A 86 25.24 5.13 -2.81
CA HIS A 86 24.89 5.94 -3.99
C HIS A 86 26.02 5.99 -5.03
N ALA A 87 27.29 5.98 -4.59
CA ALA A 87 28.42 5.89 -5.51
C ALA A 87 28.44 4.54 -6.25
N ALA A 88 28.19 3.44 -5.53
CA ALA A 88 28.06 2.12 -6.15
C ALA A 88 26.86 2.06 -7.13
N ASP A 89 25.73 2.66 -6.77
CA ASP A 89 24.53 2.76 -7.60
C ASP A 89 24.74 3.54 -8.91
N LEU A 90 25.55 4.60 -8.86
CA LEU A 90 25.97 5.35 -10.04
C LEU A 90 26.89 4.55 -10.95
N ILE A 91 27.72 3.65 -10.42
CA ILE A 91 28.69 2.84 -11.17
C ILE A 91 28.04 1.58 -11.76
N ARG A 92 27.13 0.93 -11.03
CA ARG A 92 26.59 -0.38 -11.42
C ARG A 92 25.80 -0.39 -12.72
N LEU A 93 24.93 0.59 -12.91
CA LEU A 93 24.05 0.65 -14.09
C LEU A 93 24.85 0.89 -15.38
N PRO A 94 25.84 1.81 -15.44
CA PRO A 94 26.76 1.90 -16.56
C PRO A 94 27.48 0.61 -16.93
N LEU A 95 27.99 -0.14 -15.94
CA LEU A 95 28.70 -1.40 -16.20
C LEU A 95 27.78 -2.43 -16.86
N LEU A 96 26.58 -2.61 -16.30
CA LEU A 96 25.56 -3.48 -16.87
C LEU A 96 25.13 -3.03 -18.27
N TYR A 97 25.00 -1.73 -18.50
CA TYR A 97 24.63 -1.22 -19.82
C TYR A 97 25.74 -1.45 -20.86
N LEU A 98 27.01 -1.17 -20.52
CA LEU A 98 28.12 -1.25 -21.45
C LEU A 98 28.57 -2.69 -21.72
N TYR A 99 28.46 -3.57 -20.73
CA TYR A 99 29.10 -4.88 -20.74
C TYR A 99 28.15 -6.05 -20.44
N GLY A 100 26.90 -5.78 -20.05
CA GLY A 100 25.97 -6.82 -19.59
C GLY A 100 26.44 -7.50 -18.30
N GLY A 101 25.79 -8.61 -17.97
CA GLY A 101 26.17 -9.48 -16.88
C GLY A 101 25.24 -9.40 -15.67
N VAL A 102 25.77 -9.77 -14.51
CA VAL A 102 25.07 -9.76 -13.24
C VAL A 102 25.82 -8.87 -12.27
N TRP A 103 25.14 -7.85 -11.74
CA TRP A 103 25.58 -7.15 -10.55
C TRP A 103 25.13 -7.92 -9.32
N LEU A 104 26.04 -8.07 -8.36
CA LEU A 104 25.81 -8.74 -7.09
C LEU A 104 26.46 -7.90 -5.98
N ASP A 105 25.69 -7.43 -4.99
CA ASP A 105 26.31 -6.68 -3.89
C ASP A 105 27.27 -7.57 -3.07
N VAL A 106 28.29 -6.98 -2.46
CA VAL A 106 29.22 -7.74 -1.59
C VAL A 106 28.49 -8.29 -0.36
N GLY A 107 28.70 -9.56 0.00
CA GLY A 107 28.03 -10.22 1.12
C GLY A 107 26.86 -11.12 0.72
N PHE A 108 26.78 -11.52 -0.55
CA PHE A 108 25.91 -12.63 -0.97
C PHE A 108 26.61 -13.97 -0.78
N LEU A 109 25.85 -14.94 -0.28
CA LEU A 109 26.11 -16.36 -0.46
C LEU A 109 25.15 -16.88 -1.53
N LEU A 110 25.66 -17.68 -2.47
CA LEU A 110 24.86 -18.30 -3.52
C LEU A 110 24.66 -19.78 -3.19
N PHE A 111 23.42 -20.27 -3.26
CA PHE A 111 23.08 -21.70 -3.11
C PHE A 111 22.53 -22.29 -4.41
N ARG A 112 22.62 -21.51 -5.49
CA ARG A 112 22.15 -21.81 -6.82
C ARG A 112 23.04 -21.09 -7.84
N ASP A 113 23.34 -21.76 -8.93
CA ASP A 113 24.09 -21.20 -10.05
C ASP A 113 23.39 -19.99 -10.68
N LEU A 114 24.16 -18.96 -11.04
CA LEU A 114 23.62 -17.77 -11.72
C LEU A 114 23.03 -18.10 -13.10
N ASP A 115 23.54 -19.14 -13.76
CA ASP A 115 22.98 -19.68 -15.01
C ASP A 115 21.53 -20.14 -14.81
N ASP A 116 21.26 -20.94 -13.77
CA ASP A 116 19.90 -21.39 -13.43
C ASP A 116 19.03 -20.29 -12.81
N LEU A 117 19.65 -19.34 -12.08
CA LEU A 117 18.92 -18.22 -11.48
C LEU A 117 18.37 -17.25 -12.53
N CYS A 118 19.20 -16.79 -13.48
CA CYS A 118 18.75 -15.82 -14.48
C CYS A 118 19.53 -15.80 -15.78
N TRP A 119 20.80 -16.24 -15.81
CA TRP A 119 21.64 -15.96 -16.98
C TRP A 119 21.27 -16.79 -18.20
N CYS A 120 20.82 -18.04 -18.06
CA CYS A 120 20.30 -18.82 -19.19
C CYS A 120 19.08 -18.12 -19.85
N ALA A 121 18.22 -17.48 -19.06
CA ALA A 121 17.08 -16.73 -19.58
C ALA A 121 17.51 -15.43 -20.30
N LEU A 122 18.52 -14.73 -19.77
CA LEU A 122 19.04 -13.49 -20.36
C LEU A 122 19.88 -13.73 -21.63
N ALA A 123 20.62 -14.84 -21.67
CA ALA A 123 21.49 -15.18 -22.78
C ALA A 123 20.75 -15.77 -23.98
N ASP A 124 19.54 -16.32 -23.78
CA ASP A 124 18.73 -16.87 -24.85
C ASP A 124 18.20 -15.75 -25.79
N PRO A 125 18.62 -15.71 -27.06
CA PRO A 125 18.18 -14.68 -28.00
C PRO A 125 16.69 -14.75 -28.35
N PHE A 126 16.03 -15.88 -28.08
CA PHE A 126 14.59 -16.06 -28.30
C PHE A 126 13.76 -15.73 -27.06
N ASN A 127 14.40 -15.56 -25.90
CA ASN A 127 13.73 -15.16 -24.68
C ASN A 127 13.60 -13.63 -24.62
N PRO A 128 12.39 -13.06 -24.41
CA PRO A 128 12.20 -11.62 -24.38
C PRO A 128 12.76 -10.94 -23.12
N VAL A 129 13.21 -11.70 -22.12
CA VAL A 129 13.75 -11.18 -20.85
C VAL A 129 15.02 -10.36 -21.10
N GLU A 130 15.05 -9.15 -20.55
CA GLU A 130 16.18 -8.21 -20.65
C GLU A 130 16.73 -7.78 -19.29
N LEU A 131 15.95 -7.99 -18.23
CA LEU A 131 16.28 -7.61 -16.85
C LEU A 131 15.86 -8.74 -15.90
N ALA A 132 16.70 -9.05 -14.92
CA ALA A 132 16.40 -10.03 -13.88
C ALA A 132 16.80 -9.51 -12.49
N GLY A 133 16.06 -9.91 -11.46
CA GLY A 133 16.38 -9.55 -10.08
C GLY A 133 15.35 -10.09 -9.09
N PHE A 134 15.17 -9.37 -7.98
CA PHE A 134 14.21 -9.74 -6.94
C PHE A 134 13.17 -8.66 -6.71
N LYS A 135 11.94 -9.06 -6.40
CA LYS A 135 10.89 -8.20 -5.89
C LYS A 135 11.02 -8.09 -4.38
N MET A 136 11.21 -6.89 -3.85
CA MET A 136 11.13 -6.62 -2.42
C MET A 136 9.69 -6.19 -2.07
N THR A 137 9.00 -7.07 -1.36
CA THR A 137 7.66 -6.80 -0.82
C THR A 137 7.77 -5.97 0.45
N ILE A 138 7.09 -4.82 0.48
CA ILE A 138 7.06 -3.89 1.64
C ILE A 138 5.74 -4.05 2.42
N SER A 139 4.63 -4.23 1.70
CA SER A 139 3.32 -4.53 2.26
C SER A 139 2.51 -5.39 1.28
N GLN A 140 1.29 -5.80 1.66
CA GLN A 140 0.41 -6.53 0.74
C GLN A 140 0.09 -5.74 -0.55
N ALA A 141 0.11 -4.40 -0.47
CA ALA A 141 -0.18 -3.52 -1.59
C ALA A 141 1.08 -2.93 -2.26
N LEU A 142 2.24 -2.94 -1.59
CA LEU A 142 3.46 -2.26 -2.06
C LEU A 142 4.64 -3.23 -2.22
N ALA A 143 5.24 -3.22 -3.40
CA ALA A 143 6.52 -3.85 -3.67
C ALA A 143 7.32 -3.03 -4.69
N MET A 144 8.61 -3.32 -4.80
CA MET A 144 9.51 -2.69 -5.78
C MET A 144 10.62 -3.65 -6.20
N PHE A 145 11.29 -3.32 -7.31
CA PHE A 145 12.50 -4.03 -7.74
C PHE A 145 13.65 -3.77 -6.75
N TRP A 146 14.25 -4.82 -6.21
CA TRP A 146 15.38 -4.73 -5.29
C TRP A 146 16.71 -4.69 -6.02
N ASN A 147 17.55 -3.70 -5.72
CA ASN A 147 18.77 -3.40 -6.48
C ASN A 147 20.01 -4.22 -6.05
N GLY A 148 19.89 -5.13 -5.08
CA GLY A 148 21.03 -5.89 -4.57
C GLY A 148 21.57 -6.97 -5.52
N LEU A 149 20.73 -7.46 -6.44
CA LEU A 149 21.14 -8.33 -7.55
C LEU A 149 20.41 -7.86 -8.82
N ILE A 150 21.17 -7.56 -9.87
CA ILE A 150 20.63 -7.08 -11.16
C ILE A 150 21.31 -7.86 -12.28
N GLY A 151 20.57 -8.73 -12.96
CA GLY A 151 20.99 -9.33 -14.23
C GLY A 151 20.48 -8.52 -15.40
N ALA A 152 21.34 -8.19 -16.37
CA ALA A 152 20.92 -7.46 -17.56
C ALA A 152 21.77 -7.79 -18.78
N ARG A 153 21.16 -7.70 -19.97
CA ARG A 153 21.88 -7.80 -21.24
C ARG A 153 22.63 -6.52 -21.56
N LYS A 154 23.74 -6.64 -22.29
CA LYS A 154 24.46 -5.47 -22.82
C LYS A 154 23.55 -4.64 -23.70
N GLY A 155 23.60 -3.32 -23.53
CA GLY A 155 22.78 -2.37 -24.29
C GLY A 155 21.32 -2.27 -23.86
N SER A 156 20.93 -2.92 -22.75
CA SER A 156 19.56 -2.87 -22.23
C SER A 156 19.09 -1.44 -21.96
N LEU A 157 18.02 -1.01 -22.63
CA LEU A 157 17.53 0.36 -22.56
C LEU A 157 16.94 0.69 -21.18
N VAL A 158 16.35 -0.28 -20.48
CA VAL A 158 15.85 -0.06 -19.11
C VAL A 158 16.98 0.35 -18.17
N ILE A 159 18.16 -0.27 -18.29
CA ILE A 159 19.34 0.08 -17.50
C ILE A 159 19.80 1.50 -17.84
N LYS A 160 19.84 1.86 -19.13
CA LYS A 160 20.23 3.20 -19.57
C LYS A 160 19.28 4.27 -19.02
N TYR A 161 17.98 4.08 -19.16
CA TYR A 161 16.98 5.06 -18.71
C TYR A 161 16.92 5.14 -17.19
N TRP A 162 17.03 4.00 -16.49
CA TRP A 162 17.14 3.96 -15.04
C TRP A 162 18.34 4.79 -14.57
N HIS A 163 19.49 4.58 -15.20
CA HIS A 163 20.69 5.37 -14.91
C HIS A 163 20.47 6.86 -15.20
N ASP A 164 19.96 7.23 -16.37
CA ASP A 164 19.80 8.63 -16.76
C ASP A 164 18.87 9.41 -15.81
N ILE A 165 17.82 8.76 -15.32
CA ILE A 165 16.94 9.35 -14.29
C ILE A 165 17.73 9.56 -13.01
N PHE A 166 18.49 8.57 -12.54
CA PHE A 166 19.27 8.69 -11.31
C PHE A 166 20.39 9.73 -11.42
N LEU A 167 21.05 9.82 -12.58
CA LEU A 167 22.03 10.85 -12.91
C LEU A 167 21.41 12.24 -12.89
N ASN A 168 20.18 12.39 -13.42
CA ASN A 168 19.45 13.64 -13.37
C ASN A 168 19.05 14.03 -11.94
N VAL A 169 18.62 13.07 -11.13
CA VAL A 169 18.31 13.28 -9.71
C VAL A 169 19.54 13.78 -8.93
N TRP A 170 20.74 13.33 -9.30
CA TRP A 170 22.03 13.79 -8.77
C TRP A 170 22.55 15.09 -9.39
N ASN A 171 21.94 15.59 -10.46
CA ASN A 171 22.44 16.76 -11.18
C ASN A 171 22.48 18.00 -10.26
N ASN A 172 23.58 18.74 -10.29
CA ASN A 172 23.84 19.90 -9.43
C ASN A 172 23.75 19.64 -7.91
N ARG A 173 23.88 18.38 -7.47
CA ARG A 173 23.90 18.02 -6.04
C ARG A 173 25.28 17.55 -5.60
N THR A 174 25.58 17.79 -4.32
CA THR A 174 26.75 17.22 -3.64
C THR A 174 26.37 16.38 -2.41
N SER A 175 25.08 16.28 -2.05
CA SER A 175 24.63 15.46 -0.92
C SER A 175 23.50 14.52 -1.34
N CYS A 176 23.49 13.31 -0.78
CA CYS A 176 22.37 12.37 -0.88
C CYS A 176 21.18 12.77 0.04
N ASP A 177 21.36 13.71 0.97
CA ASP A 177 20.28 14.11 1.87
C ASP A 177 19.14 14.84 1.13
N GLY A 178 17.89 14.42 1.35
CA GLY A 178 16.71 14.97 0.69
C GLY A 178 16.68 14.72 -0.83
N ILE A 179 17.38 13.69 -1.31
CA ILE A 179 17.35 13.28 -2.71
C ILE A 179 15.99 12.68 -3.09
N ASN A 180 15.30 12.06 -2.13
CA ASN A 180 13.94 11.54 -2.31
C ASN A 180 12.94 12.64 -2.73
N SER A 181 13.20 13.89 -2.33
CA SER A 181 12.29 15.02 -2.56
C SER A 181 12.44 15.61 -3.98
N HIS A 182 13.27 14.98 -4.82
CA HIS A 182 13.47 15.41 -6.20
C HIS A 182 12.14 15.39 -6.97
N PRO A 183 11.83 16.44 -7.76
CA PRO A 183 10.53 16.55 -8.44
C PRO A 183 10.15 15.36 -9.33
N LEU A 184 11.13 14.67 -9.91
CA LEU A 184 10.88 13.47 -10.74
C LEU A 184 10.24 12.32 -9.94
N LEU A 185 10.44 12.25 -8.64
CA LEU A 185 9.99 11.11 -7.81
C LEU A 185 8.65 11.37 -7.10
N ARG A 186 8.07 12.58 -7.24
CA ARG A 186 6.90 13.02 -6.45
C ARG A 186 5.60 12.23 -6.68
N HIS A 187 5.44 11.66 -7.87
CA HIS A 187 4.27 10.89 -8.28
C HIS A 187 4.23 9.48 -7.69
N LEU A 188 5.36 9.00 -7.16
CA LEU A 188 5.45 7.67 -6.57
C LEU A 188 4.70 7.61 -5.24
N PRO A 189 4.14 6.44 -4.89
CA PRO A 189 3.47 6.26 -3.61
C PRO A 189 4.47 6.38 -2.46
N ARG A 190 3.93 6.56 -1.25
CA ARG A 190 4.75 6.60 -0.05
C ARG A 190 5.06 5.17 0.40
N TYR A 191 6.32 4.78 0.31
CA TYR A 191 6.79 3.46 0.73
C TYR A 191 7.07 3.41 2.23
N GLU A 192 6.02 3.47 3.05
CA GLU A 192 6.12 3.23 4.49
C GLU A 192 6.13 1.75 4.80
N VAL A 193 7.12 1.30 5.57
CA VAL A 193 7.16 -0.06 6.10
C VAL A 193 6.14 -0.14 7.23
N PRO A 194 5.10 -1.00 7.14
CA PRO A 194 4.16 -1.20 8.23
C PRO A 194 4.89 -1.67 9.48
N SER A 195 4.51 -1.16 10.65
CA SER A 195 5.03 -1.70 11.90
C SER A 195 4.44 -3.09 12.14
N SER A 196 5.30 -4.11 12.24
CA SER A 196 4.89 -5.46 12.65
C SER A 196 4.61 -5.57 14.15
N THR A 197 5.03 -4.59 14.96
CA THR A 197 4.93 -4.60 16.43
C THR A 197 4.02 -3.50 16.99
N GLY A 198 3.44 -2.65 16.14
CA GLY A 198 2.72 -1.44 16.53
C GLY A 198 3.62 -0.27 16.96
N LEU A 199 4.93 -0.49 17.10
CA LEU A 199 5.92 0.57 17.38
C LEU A 199 6.46 1.18 16.09
N PRO A 200 6.77 2.48 16.04
CA PRO A 200 7.33 3.11 14.84
C PRO A 200 8.61 2.37 14.39
N PRO A 201 8.83 2.20 13.07
CA PRO A 201 10.04 1.57 12.57
C PRO A 201 11.27 2.28 13.16
N ALA A 202 12.27 1.52 13.61
CA ALA A 202 13.46 2.05 14.28
C ALA A 202 14.43 2.78 13.32
N PHE A 203 13.93 3.34 12.21
CA PHE A 203 14.66 4.17 11.27
C PHE A 203 13.92 5.48 10.99
N VAL A 204 14.68 6.55 10.73
CA VAL A 204 14.10 7.81 10.25
C VAL A 204 13.66 7.65 8.81
N TYR A 205 12.35 7.77 8.54
CA TYR A 205 11.76 7.57 7.21
C TYR A 205 12.54 8.28 6.10
N LYS A 206 12.93 9.54 6.34
CA LYS A 206 13.73 10.34 5.40
C LYS A 206 15.04 9.65 4.99
N ASN A 207 15.78 9.08 5.94
CA ASN A 207 17.07 8.43 5.65
C ASN A 207 16.84 7.15 4.84
N PHE A 208 15.79 6.39 5.16
CA PHE A 208 15.39 5.20 4.40
C PHE A 208 15.02 5.54 2.95
N VAL A 209 14.19 6.56 2.72
CA VAL A 209 13.82 6.94 1.35
C VAL A 209 14.93 7.64 0.57
N ASP A 210 15.87 8.31 1.25
CA ASP A 210 17.07 8.84 0.60
C ASP A 210 17.98 7.70 0.12
N TYR A 211 18.16 6.66 0.93
CA TYR A 211 18.92 5.45 0.56
C TYR A 211 18.31 4.71 -0.65
N LEU A 212 16.98 4.62 -0.74
CA LEU A 212 16.28 3.91 -1.82
C LEU A 212 16.10 4.71 -3.12
N ALA A 213 16.73 5.87 -3.25
CA ALA A 213 16.50 6.77 -4.37
C ALA A 213 16.76 6.15 -5.75
N GLN A 214 17.76 5.27 -5.86
CA GLN A 214 18.02 4.54 -7.11
C GLN A 214 16.84 3.62 -7.47
N MET A 215 16.30 2.86 -6.51
CA MET A 215 15.15 1.99 -6.72
C MET A 215 13.90 2.78 -7.13
N PHE A 216 13.66 3.95 -6.54
CA PHE A 216 12.58 4.85 -6.97
C PHE A 216 12.74 5.39 -8.39
N CYS A 217 13.98 5.52 -8.91
CA CYS A 217 14.19 5.89 -10.30
C CYS A 217 13.72 4.78 -11.27
N LEU A 218 13.88 3.50 -10.89
CA LEU A 218 13.35 2.37 -11.66
C LEU A 218 11.83 2.27 -11.53
N GLU A 219 11.31 2.52 -10.33
CA GLU A 219 9.88 2.53 -10.05
C GLU A 219 9.14 3.57 -10.90
N ARG A 220 9.71 4.77 -11.03
CA ARG A 220 9.23 5.79 -11.97
C ARG A 220 9.21 5.24 -13.39
N LEU A 221 10.27 4.55 -13.80
CA LEU A 221 10.41 4.05 -15.17
C LEU A 221 9.39 2.96 -15.50
N GLN A 222 9.04 2.11 -14.51
CA GLN A 222 7.94 1.14 -14.62
C GLN A 222 6.60 1.82 -14.90
N HIS A 223 6.30 2.93 -14.21
CA HIS A 223 5.01 3.63 -14.31
C HIS A 223 4.97 4.71 -15.42
N LEU A 224 6.05 4.88 -16.17
CA LEU A 224 6.18 5.91 -17.19
C LEU A 224 5.88 5.36 -18.59
N ARG A 225 5.08 6.13 -19.34
CA ARG A 225 4.93 6.01 -20.79
C ARG A 225 5.53 7.23 -21.50
N ASP A 226 6.61 7.03 -22.26
CA ASP A 226 7.26 8.09 -23.07
C ASP A 226 7.08 7.79 -24.57
N LEU A 227 6.12 8.50 -25.16
CA LEU A 227 5.75 8.35 -26.58
C LEU A 227 6.87 8.79 -27.54
N ASN A 228 7.82 9.63 -27.10
CA ASN A 228 8.92 10.07 -27.96
C ASN A 228 10.01 9.00 -28.12
N ARG A 229 10.07 8.05 -27.19
CA ARG A 229 11.06 6.97 -27.17
C ARG A 229 10.45 5.59 -27.38
N ASP A 230 9.16 5.53 -27.70
CA ASP A 230 8.38 4.29 -27.76
C ASP A 230 8.53 3.44 -26.47
N TRP A 231 8.62 4.11 -25.31
CA TRP A 231 8.76 3.46 -24.02
C TRP A 231 7.39 3.26 -23.36
N ASP A 232 7.08 2.02 -23.01
CA ASP A 232 5.94 1.64 -22.18
C ASP A 232 6.45 0.78 -21.03
N GLY A 233 6.62 1.41 -19.86
CA GLY A 233 7.17 0.75 -18.69
C GLY A 233 6.33 -0.43 -18.22
N LEU A 234 5.00 -0.32 -18.22
CA LEU A 234 4.11 -1.38 -17.76
C LEU A 234 4.27 -2.63 -18.63
N ARG A 235 4.24 -2.45 -19.96
CA ARG A 235 4.42 -3.54 -20.91
C ARG A 235 5.82 -4.16 -20.84
N PHE A 236 6.85 -3.33 -20.61
CA PHE A 236 8.22 -3.81 -20.44
C PHE A 236 8.32 -4.71 -19.20
N PHE A 237 7.84 -4.25 -18.05
CA PHE A 237 7.91 -5.00 -16.79
C PHE A 237 7.07 -6.28 -16.79
N GLU A 238 5.93 -6.27 -17.48
CA GLU A 238 5.08 -7.46 -17.61
C GLU A 238 5.75 -8.60 -18.40
N SER A 239 6.51 -8.26 -19.45
CA SER A 239 6.94 -9.26 -20.46
C SER A 239 8.44 -9.46 -20.59
N ARG A 240 9.26 -8.55 -20.07
CA ARG A 240 10.73 -8.55 -20.26
C ARG A 240 11.53 -8.58 -18.96
N VAL A 241 10.86 -8.67 -17.80
CA VAL A 241 11.53 -8.68 -16.50
C VAL A 241 11.25 -10.00 -15.78
N LEU A 242 12.32 -10.66 -15.33
CA LEU A 242 12.27 -11.89 -14.54
C LEU A 242 12.54 -11.57 -13.08
N LEU A 243 11.55 -11.78 -12.21
CA LEU A 243 11.68 -11.51 -10.78
C LEU A 243 11.36 -12.73 -9.93
N PHE A 244 12.03 -12.84 -8.79
CA PHE A 244 11.67 -13.77 -7.72
C PHE A 244 11.44 -13.03 -6.41
N GLU A 245 10.78 -13.66 -5.45
CA GLU A 245 10.45 -13.04 -4.16
C GLU A 245 11.70 -12.90 -3.27
N CYS A 246 12.03 -11.67 -2.87
CA CYS A 246 13.25 -11.38 -2.11
C CYS A 246 13.24 -12.02 -0.72
N VAL A 247 12.07 -12.07 -0.06
CA VAL A 247 11.95 -12.68 1.28
C VAL A 247 12.36 -14.16 1.28
N SER A 248 11.87 -14.94 0.32
CA SER A 248 12.16 -16.38 0.25
C SER A 248 13.51 -16.69 -0.41
N GLU A 249 13.95 -15.89 -1.36
CA GLU A 249 15.16 -16.19 -2.17
C GLU A 249 16.44 -15.51 -1.69
N VAL A 250 16.34 -14.51 -0.80
CA VAL A 250 17.49 -13.70 -0.35
C VAL A 250 17.52 -13.52 1.17
N TYR A 251 16.37 -13.21 1.78
CA TYR A 251 16.29 -12.81 3.19
C TYR A 251 15.62 -13.88 4.10
N TRP A 252 15.64 -15.15 3.69
CA TRP A 252 14.94 -16.19 4.43
C TRP A 252 15.53 -16.43 5.82
N ALA A 253 16.87 -16.40 5.94
CA ALA A 253 17.56 -16.49 7.21
C ALA A 253 17.10 -15.39 8.19
N GLN A 254 16.91 -14.16 7.71
CA GLN A 254 16.39 -13.05 8.49
C GLN A 254 14.89 -13.20 8.79
N HIS A 255 14.12 -13.77 7.86
CA HIS A 255 12.70 -14.01 8.04
C HIS A 255 12.45 -15.00 9.19
N ILE A 256 13.15 -16.14 9.20
CA ILE A 256 12.96 -17.20 10.20
C ILE A 256 13.52 -16.86 11.59
N THR A 257 14.48 -15.92 11.68
CA THR A 257 14.99 -15.43 12.98
C THR A 257 14.42 -14.09 13.40
N HIS A 258 13.43 -13.55 12.67
CA HIS A 258 12.87 -12.22 12.94
C HIS A 258 13.93 -11.12 13.03
N LEU A 259 14.91 -11.14 12.13
CA LEU A 259 16.06 -10.21 12.06
C LEU A 259 17.04 -10.28 13.25
N ASP A 260 16.95 -11.28 14.14
CA ASP A 260 17.90 -11.46 15.24
C ASP A 260 19.23 -12.03 14.73
N GLY A 261 20.23 -11.16 14.53
CA GLY A 261 21.56 -11.54 14.06
C GLY A 261 22.41 -12.24 15.11
N ARG A 262 22.19 -12.01 16.41
CA ARG A 262 22.91 -12.73 17.47
C ARG A 262 22.45 -14.18 17.54
N LYS A 263 21.14 -14.42 17.38
CA LYS A 263 20.60 -15.77 17.22
C LYS A 263 21.19 -16.47 16.00
N GLN A 264 21.26 -15.79 14.84
CA GLN A 264 21.90 -16.33 13.64
C GLN A 264 23.37 -16.69 13.90
N PHE A 265 24.14 -15.80 14.54
CA PHE A 265 25.54 -16.03 14.86
C PHE A 265 25.74 -17.26 15.76
N ASN A 266 24.92 -17.42 16.80
CA ASN A 266 25.00 -18.55 17.72
C ASN A 266 24.72 -19.88 17.00
N MET A 267 23.67 -19.94 16.17
CA MET A 267 23.36 -21.14 15.40
C MET A 267 24.45 -21.47 14.38
N LEU A 268 25.01 -20.46 13.70
CA LEU A 268 26.09 -20.64 12.73
C LEU A 268 27.42 -21.04 13.39
N SER A 269 27.67 -20.56 14.61
CA SER A 269 28.87 -20.90 15.39
C SER A 269 28.79 -22.26 16.08
N CYS A 270 27.59 -22.86 16.15
CA CYS A 270 27.39 -24.16 16.76
C CYS A 270 28.19 -25.25 16.04
N VAL A 271 28.92 -26.06 16.81
CA VAL A 271 29.70 -27.20 16.29
C VAL A 271 28.74 -28.33 15.95
N ARG A 272 28.96 -28.95 14.79
CA ARG A 272 28.13 -30.05 14.31
C ARG A 272 28.40 -31.33 15.11
N ALA A 273 27.77 -31.46 16.28
CA ALA A 273 27.85 -32.62 17.18
C ALA A 273 26.43 -33.13 17.52
N GLU A 274 26.14 -34.38 17.15
CA GLU A 274 24.80 -34.95 16.90
C GLU A 274 23.89 -35.20 18.12
N THR A 275 24.08 -34.54 19.27
CA THR A 275 23.34 -34.93 20.50
C THR A 275 22.74 -33.80 21.35
N GLU A 276 22.92 -32.53 21.00
CA GLU A 276 22.42 -31.40 21.80
C GLU A 276 21.21 -30.68 21.14
N PRO A 277 20.26 -30.12 21.91
CA PRO A 277 19.11 -29.38 21.36
C PRO A 277 19.50 -28.20 20.47
N GLU A 278 20.59 -27.51 20.82
CA GLU A 278 21.14 -26.38 20.07
C GLU A 278 21.61 -26.80 18.67
N PHE A 279 22.16 -28.01 18.54
CA PHE A 279 22.56 -28.59 17.26
C PHE A 279 21.34 -28.82 16.36
N LEU A 280 20.25 -29.37 16.90
CA LEU A 280 19.03 -29.63 16.13
C LEU A 280 18.37 -28.35 15.62
N GLU A 281 18.37 -27.29 16.44
CA GLU A 281 17.87 -25.98 16.02
C GLU A 281 18.74 -25.38 14.90
N ALA A 282 20.06 -25.42 15.06
CA ALA A 282 21.00 -24.92 14.05
C ALA A 282 20.95 -25.75 12.75
N GLU A 283 20.82 -27.07 12.84
CA GLU A 283 20.66 -27.94 11.67
C GLU A 283 19.39 -27.60 10.91
N LYS A 284 18.26 -27.48 11.62
CA LYS A 284 16.97 -27.10 11.04
C LYS A 284 17.07 -25.74 10.35
N PHE A 285 17.70 -24.75 11.00
CA PHE A 285 17.92 -23.42 10.45
C PHE A 285 18.67 -23.47 9.10
N ILE A 286 19.76 -24.23 9.01
CA ILE A 286 20.51 -24.39 7.75
C ILE A 286 19.71 -25.15 6.70
N GLN A 287 19.01 -26.22 7.07
CA GLN A 287 18.18 -26.97 6.13
C GLN A 287 17.05 -26.12 5.54
N GLU A 288 16.42 -25.26 6.34
CA GLU A 288 15.40 -24.32 5.85
C GLU A 288 15.96 -23.31 4.86
N ILE A 289 17.17 -22.78 5.11
CA ILE A 289 17.87 -21.89 4.16
C ILE A 289 18.16 -22.61 2.85
N LEU A 290 18.83 -23.77 2.90
CA LEU A 290 19.26 -24.50 1.70
C LEU A 290 18.11 -25.12 0.90
N SER A 291 16.97 -25.41 1.54
CA SER A 291 15.79 -25.94 0.84
C SER A 291 14.91 -24.85 0.23
N THR A 292 15.02 -23.62 0.73
CA THR A 292 14.13 -22.52 0.34
C THR A 292 14.83 -21.48 -0.53
N SER A 293 16.01 -21.00 -0.14
CA SER A 293 16.61 -19.80 -0.73
C SER A 293 17.65 -20.11 -1.78
N SER A 294 17.53 -19.42 -2.92
CA SER A 294 18.60 -19.43 -3.94
C SER A 294 19.86 -18.70 -3.49
N THR A 295 19.72 -17.71 -2.62
CA THR A 295 20.83 -16.87 -2.15
C THR A 295 20.60 -16.46 -0.69
N MET A 296 21.64 -15.95 -0.04
CA MET A 296 21.52 -15.30 1.27
C MET A 296 22.32 -14.01 1.29
N LYS A 297 21.67 -12.90 1.62
CA LYS A 297 22.33 -11.60 1.76
C LYS A 297 22.68 -11.32 3.21
N LEU A 298 23.97 -11.17 3.49
CA LEU A 298 24.47 -10.60 4.74
C LEU A 298 24.31 -9.08 4.67
N SER A 299 23.43 -8.54 5.52
CA SER A 299 23.09 -7.12 5.55
C SER A 299 23.68 -6.45 6.78
N HIS A 300 24.29 -5.29 6.58
CA HIS A 300 24.70 -4.39 7.67
C HIS A 300 23.58 -3.48 8.16
N GLY A 301 22.43 -3.48 7.46
CA GLY A 301 21.16 -2.83 7.83
C GLY A 301 21.21 -1.33 8.18
N LEU A 302 20.02 -0.71 8.25
CA LEU A 302 19.87 0.57 8.96
C LEU A 302 19.98 0.26 10.46
N VAL A 303 20.84 0.98 11.16
CA VAL A 303 21.04 0.83 12.62
C VAL A 303 19.68 1.01 13.30
N THR A 304 19.17 -0.03 13.94
CA THR A 304 18.00 0.05 14.82
C THR A 304 18.46 -0.26 16.24
N GLU A 305 17.94 0.44 17.25
CA GLU A 305 18.27 0.18 18.66
C GLU A 305 17.82 -1.22 19.15
N GLN A 306 17.06 -1.95 18.33
CA GLN A 306 16.32 -3.16 18.72
C GLN A 306 16.94 -4.49 18.24
N GLY A 307 18.07 -4.48 17.52
CA GLY A 307 18.69 -5.71 17.03
C GLY A 307 20.08 -5.55 16.43
N GLU A 308 20.92 -6.54 16.68
CA GLU A 308 22.27 -6.66 16.14
C GLU A 308 22.24 -7.49 14.83
N TYR A 309 22.88 -7.02 13.76
CA TYR A 309 22.94 -7.74 12.48
C TYR A 309 24.12 -8.70 12.43
N LEU A 310 23.92 -9.92 11.90
CA LEU A 310 24.96 -10.95 11.79
C LEU A 310 26.25 -10.43 11.14
N ALA A 311 26.13 -9.67 10.05
CA ALA A 311 27.27 -9.13 9.33
C ALA A 311 28.15 -8.21 10.21
N ARG A 312 27.55 -7.48 11.16
CA ARG A 312 28.31 -6.62 12.08
C ARG A 312 29.03 -7.42 13.17
N ILE A 313 28.42 -8.53 13.62
CA ILE A 313 29.05 -9.44 14.59
C ILE A 313 30.30 -10.05 13.96
N TRP A 314 30.22 -10.47 12.70
CA TRP A 314 31.36 -11.01 11.95
C TRP A 314 32.42 -9.97 11.59
N ASP A 315 32.09 -8.67 11.54
CA ASP A 315 33.08 -7.61 11.35
C ASP A 315 33.95 -7.38 12.61
N GLU A 316 33.58 -7.92 13.78
CA GLU A 316 34.34 -7.77 15.01
C GLU A 316 35.64 -8.59 14.95
N PRO A 317 36.81 -8.04 15.37
CA PRO A 317 38.09 -8.74 15.28
C PRO A 317 38.15 -10.09 16.02
N GLU A 318 37.35 -10.26 17.07
CA GLU A 318 37.23 -11.52 17.81
C GLU A 318 36.53 -12.64 17.03
N ASN A 319 35.82 -12.29 15.96
CA ASN A 319 35.03 -13.20 15.12
C ASN A 319 35.61 -13.36 13.70
N GLU A 320 36.87 -12.97 13.46
CA GLU A 320 37.52 -12.98 12.14
C GLU A 320 37.38 -14.33 11.40
N ASP A 321 37.49 -15.45 12.12
CA ASP A 321 37.37 -16.81 11.57
C ASP A 321 36.02 -17.49 11.85
N ALA A 322 35.04 -16.77 12.42
CA ALA A 322 33.80 -17.38 12.90
C ALA A 322 32.93 -17.95 11.76
N ASP A 323 33.05 -17.40 10.55
CA ASP A 323 32.28 -17.81 9.37
C ASP A 323 32.83 -19.10 8.71
N CYS A 324 34.09 -19.47 8.99
CA CYS A 324 34.80 -20.58 8.34
C CYS A 324 35.39 -21.60 9.32
N ARG A 325 35.19 -21.42 10.64
CA ARG A 325 35.72 -22.32 11.68
C ARG A 325 35.36 -23.79 11.41
N PRO A 326 36.33 -24.72 11.32
CA PRO A 326 36.06 -26.11 10.98
C PRO A 326 35.04 -26.78 11.90
N GLY A 327 34.11 -27.53 11.31
CA GLY A 327 33.10 -28.29 12.03
C GLY A 327 31.87 -27.48 12.48
N THR A 328 31.79 -26.18 12.23
CA THR A 328 30.60 -25.37 12.55
C THR A 328 29.55 -25.40 11.43
N PHE A 329 28.33 -24.94 11.73
CA PHE A 329 27.32 -24.73 10.70
C PHE A 329 27.66 -23.59 9.72
N ALA A 330 28.46 -22.59 10.14
CA ALA A 330 28.98 -21.55 9.25
C ALA A 330 29.90 -22.15 8.17
N ALA A 331 30.87 -22.99 8.58
CA ALA A 331 31.73 -23.69 7.63
C ALA A 331 30.94 -24.65 6.72
N TYR A 332 29.89 -25.28 7.24
CA TYR A 332 28.99 -26.09 6.42
C TYR A 332 28.18 -25.25 5.42
N LEU A 333 27.73 -24.06 5.80
CA LEU A 333 27.03 -23.15 4.89
C LEU A 333 27.95 -22.66 3.76
N ARG A 334 29.23 -22.35 4.06
CA ARG A 334 30.26 -22.07 3.03
C ARG A 334 30.46 -23.26 2.11
N TRP A 335 30.62 -24.47 2.67
CA TRP A 335 30.70 -25.70 1.88
C TRP A 335 29.47 -25.88 0.98
N ALA A 336 28.27 -25.66 1.52
CA ALA A 336 27.03 -25.77 0.77
C ALA A 336 26.97 -24.75 -0.38
N SER A 337 27.44 -23.51 -0.19
CA SER A 337 27.45 -22.52 -1.28
C SER A 337 28.28 -22.92 -2.50
N VAL A 338 29.22 -23.86 -2.33
CA VAL A 338 30.04 -24.42 -3.40
C VAL A 338 29.40 -25.70 -3.92
N TYR A 339 29.09 -26.67 -3.06
CA TYR A 339 28.76 -28.03 -3.48
C TYR A 339 27.26 -28.36 -3.53
N PHE A 340 26.41 -27.56 -2.89
CA PHE A 340 24.98 -27.82 -2.85
C PHE A 340 24.30 -27.41 -4.16
N GLN A 341 23.58 -28.35 -4.78
CA GLN A 341 22.81 -28.09 -5.99
C GLN A 341 21.31 -28.10 -5.67
N GLN A 342 20.72 -26.90 -5.61
CA GLN A 342 19.31 -26.76 -5.29
C GLN A 342 18.42 -27.18 -6.47
N MET A 343 17.53 -28.16 -6.25
CA MET A 343 16.59 -28.68 -7.26
C MET A 343 15.21 -27.98 -7.27
N LYS A 344 14.95 -27.07 -6.33
CA LYS A 344 13.68 -26.33 -6.21
C LYS A 344 13.39 -25.58 -7.51
N LYS A 345 12.17 -25.64 -8.05
CA LYS A 345 11.80 -24.78 -9.18
C LYS A 345 11.52 -23.36 -8.70
N LEU A 346 12.12 -22.37 -9.36
CA LEU A 346 11.82 -20.97 -9.09
C LEU A 346 10.49 -20.57 -9.70
N THR A 347 9.75 -19.75 -8.96
CA THR A 347 8.44 -19.25 -9.37
C THR A 347 8.56 -17.75 -9.63
N PRO A 348 8.50 -17.30 -10.90
CA PRO A 348 8.53 -15.89 -11.22
C PRO A 348 7.38 -15.12 -10.57
N VAL A 349 7.65 -13.88 -10.16
CA VAL A 349 6.67 -12.95 -9.61
C VAL A 349 6.62 -11.67 -10.44
N GLN A 350 5.55 -10.89 -10.30
CA GLN A 350 5.37 -9.61 -10.98
C GLN A 350 5.37 -8.46 -9.96
N LEU A 351 5.76 -7.26 -10.41
CA LEU A 351 5.59 -6.04 -9.62
C LEU A 351 4.14 -5.58 -9.67
N PRO A 352 3.60 -5.05 -8.56
CA PRO A 352 2.30 -4.39 -8.56
C PRO A 352 2.35 -3.14 -9.46
N VAL A 353 1.18 -2.77 -10.00
CA VAL A 353 1.00 -1.55 -10.79
C VAL A 353 0.14 -0.58 -10.00
N TYR A 354 0.63 0.62 -9.77
CA TYR A 354 -0.10 1.66 -9.07
C TYR A 354 -0.76 2.60 -10.06
N ALA A 355 -2.09 2.49 -10.22
CA ALA A 355 -2.85 3.28 -11.18
C ALA A 355 -2.59 4.79 -11.06
N ASP A 356 -2.49 5.29 -9.82
CA ASP A 356 -2.25 6.70 -9.53
C ASP A 356 -0.81 7.17 -9.78
N ALA A 357 0.14 6.24 -9.90
CA ALA A 357 1.53 6.54 -10.25
C ALA A 357 1.77 6.55 -11.78
N ILE A 358 0.81 6.09 -12.59
CA ILE A 358 0.97 6.03 -14.05
C ILE A 358 1.04 7.44 -14.62
N ILE A 359 2.15 7.75 -15.30
CA ILE A 359 2.39 9.04 -15.94
C ILE A 359 2.69 8.87 -17.42
N THR A 360 2.21 9.81 -18.24
CA THR A 360 2.53 9.89 -19.67
C THR A 360 3.24 11.19 -19.97
N GLY A 361 4.44 11.12 -20.54
CA GLY A 361 5.22 12.28 -20.99
C GLY A 361 6.71 11.97 -21.10
N ASN A 362 7.53 13.00 -21.30
CA ASN A 362 8.96 12.80 -21.53
C ASN A 362 9.66 12.28 -20.27
N PHE A 363 10.64 11.40 -20.43
CA PHE A 363 11.27 10.69 -19.31
C PHE A 363 11.84 11.57 -18.18
N LEU A 364 12.41 12.74 -18.49
CA LEU A 364 12.92 13.72 -17.52
C LEU A 364 11.97 14.88 -17.26
N GLN A 365 10.75 14.80 -17.77
CA GLN A 365 9.73 15.79 -17.48
C GLN A 365 9.19 15.56 -16.06
N ILE A 366 9.14 16.63 -15.29
CA ILE A 366 8.49 16.63 -13.97
C ILE A 366 6.99 16.49 -14.21
N LEU A 367 6.45 15.31 -13.87
CA LEU A 367 5.08 14.88 -14.12
C LEU A 367 4.49 14.26 -12.86
N GLY A 368 3.16 14.35 -12.75
CA GLY A 368 2.40 13.88 -11.60
C GLY A 368 2.30 14.91 -10.48
N GLU A 369 1.19 14.87 -9.76
CA GLU A 369 1.04 15.59 -8.50
C GLU A 369 1.70 14.75 -7.40
N SER A 370 2.08 15.39 -6.28
CA SER A 370 2.42 14.60 -5.10
C SER A 370 1.23 13.72 -4.79
N HIS A 371 1.44 12.39 -4.70
CA HIS A 371 0.44 11.51 -4.13
C HIS A 371 -0.05 12.21 -2.87
N PRO A 372 -1.37 12.46 -2.70
CA PRO A 372 -1.83 13.15 -1.52
C PRO A 372 -1.20 12.40 -0.35
N ILE A 373 -0.27 13.07 0.36
CA ILE A 373 0.01 12.76 1.76
C ILE A 373 -1.39 12.50 2.27
N ALA A 374 -1.71 11.32 2.80
CA ALA A 374 -3.01 11.06 3.38
C ALA A 374 -3.37 12.31 4.19
N GLU A 375 -4.21 13.18 3.62
CA GLU A 375 -4.07 14.63 3.81
C GLU A 375 -4.35 14.86 5.26
N LEU A 376 -3.28 15.08 6.04
CA LEU A 376 -3.18 14.83 7.47
C LEU A 376 -4.54 15.04 8.09
N HIS A 377 -5.35 13.97 8.10
CA HIS A 377 -6.73 14.14 8.48
C HIS A 377 -6.61 14.51 9.94
N SER A 378 -7.26 15.58 10.40
CA SER A 378 -7.13 15.99 11.80
C SER A 378 -7.48 14.83 12.76
N MET A 379 -8.25 13.85 12.27
CA MET A 379 -8.51 12.57 12.93
C MET A 379 -7.29 11.61 12.97
N ILE A 380 -6.54 11.47 11.87
CA ILE A 380 -5.35 10.61 11.80
C ILE A 380 -4.22 11.16 12.69
N PHE A 381 -4.03 12.48 12.74
CA PHE A 381 -2.99 13.07 13.60
C PHE A 381 -3.28 12.83 15.09
N GLY A 382 -4.54 12.95 15.51
CA GLY A 382 -4.95 12.60 16.87
C GLY A 382 -4.64 11.14 17.18
N HIS A 383 -5.04 10.22 16.30
CA HIS A 383 -4.78 8.80 16.47
C HIS A 383 -3.27 8.47 16.51
N LEU A 384 -2.46 9.04 15.62
CA LEU A 384 -1.00 8.87 15.61
C LEU A 384 -0.35 9.40 16.89
N LEU A 385 -0.83 10.52 17.43
CA LEU A 385 -0.32 11.08 18.68
C LEU A 385 -0.70 10.21 19.89
N LEU A 386 -1.87 9.57 19.87
CA LEU A 386 -2.30 8.63 20.91
C LEU A 386 -1.51 7.33 20.86
N VAL A 387 -1.40 6.71 19.67
CA VAL A 387 -0.68 5.45 19.46
C VAL A 387 0.82 5.61 19.76
N ASN A 388 1.40 6.76 19.40
CA ASN A 388 2.82 7.04 19.62
C ASN A 388 3.06 8.01 20.80
N GLY A 389 2.10 8.14 21.73
CA GLY A 389 2.18 9.14 22.80
C GLY A 389 3.45 9.07 23.63
N ILE A 390 3.94 7.86 23.90
CA ILE A 390 5.21 7.61 24.62
C ILE A 390 6.42 8.16 23.85
N GLN A 391 6.38 8.14 22.52
CA GLN A 391 7.45 8.72 21.68
C GLN A 391 7.49 10.25 21.78
N TYR A 392 6.33 10.89 21.86
CA TYR A 392 6.23 12.35 21.92
C TYR A 392 6.34 12.91 23.35
N PHE A 393 6.04 12.08 24.36
CA PHE A 393 6.10 12.43 25.78
C PHE A 393 6.95 11.40 26.55
N PRO A 394 8.29 11.37 26.34
CA PRO A 394 9.16 10.31 26.86
C PRO A 394 9.33 10.28 28.38
N HIS A 395 8.83 11.30 29.08
CA HIS A 395 8.85 11.39 30.54
C HIS A 395 7.52 10.99 31.20
N GLU A 396 6.49 10.71 30.38
CA GLU A 396 5.17 10.31 30.85
C GLU A 396 4.98 8.81 30.60
N LEU A 397 4.34 8.12 31.55
CA LEU A 397 4.05 6.69 31.42
C LEU A 397 2.94 6.41 30.39
N GLU A 398 2.10 7.41 30.12
CA GLU A 398 0.96 7.34 29.20
C GLU A 398 0.82 8.68 28.44
N CYS A 399 0.11 8.67 27.31
CA CYS A 399 -0.18 9.92 26.58
C CYS A 399 -1.00 10.86 27.48
N PRO A 400 -0.60 12.14 27.64
CA PRO A 400 -1.32 13.09 28.48
C PRO A 400 -2.82 13.19 28.13
N SER A 401 -3.66 13.35 29.14
CA SER A 401 -5.12 13.47 29.02
C SER A 401 -5.57 14.60 28.08
N ILE A 402 -4.80 15.68 28.02
CA ILE A 402 -5.02 16.80 27.09
C ILE A 402 -3.68 17.21 26.49
N VAL A 403 -3.63 17.31 25.17
CA VAL A 403 -2.48 17.83 24.42
C VAL A 403 -2.90 19.04 23.61
N TYR A 404 -2.27 20.19 23.88
CA TYR A 404 -2.44 21.39 23.08
C TYR A 404 -1.39 21.41 21.98
N LEU A 405 -1.85 21.45 20.74
CA LEU A 405 -1.01 21.48 19.57
C LEU A 405 -1.19 22.81 18.85
N ASP A 406 -0.17 23.66 18.91
CA ASP A 406 -0.16 24.88 18.12
C ASP A 406 0.31 24.58 16.70
N LEU A 407 -0.61 24.69 15.74
CA LEU A 407 -0.35 24.46 14.32
C LEU A 407 -0.21 25.77 13.53
N TRP A 408 -0.21 26.92 14.20
CA TRP A 408 -0.04 28.20 13.52
C TRP A 408 1.34 28.30 12.86
N PRO A 409 1.46 28.79 11.61
CA PRO A 409 0.41 29.36 10.73
C PRO A 409 -0.26 28.35 9.79
N VAL A 410 0.08 27.07 9.90
CA VAL A 410 -0.35 26.01 8.97
C VAL A 410 -1.82 25.68 9.12
N ALA A 411 -2.31 25.50 10.34
CA ALA A 411 -3.70 25.18 10.67
C ALA A 411 -4.10 25.81 12.02
N PRO A 412 -5.40 25.83 12.38
CA PRO A 412 -5.83 26.25 13.72
C PRO A 412 -5.22 25.36 14.80
N SER A 413 -4.87 25.96 15.95
CA SER A 413 -4.40 25.22 17.11
C SER A 413 -5.48 24.23 17.58
N LEU A 414 -5.07 23.03 17.95
CA LEU A 414 -5.95 21.92 18.35
C LEU A 414 -5.75 21.60 19.83
N ALA A 415 -6.84 21.22 20.50
CA ALA A 415 -6.78 20.54 21.78
C ALA A 415 -7.22 19.09 21.55
N ILE A 416 -6.30 18.16 21.76
CA ILE A 416 -6.55 16.72 21.67
C ILE A 416 -6.89 16.26 23.09
N VAL A 417 -8.05 15.64 23.27
CA VAL A 417 -8.52 15.13 24.58
C VAL A 417 -8.54 13.61 24.50
N ASN A 418 -7.77 12.95 25.37
CA ASN A 418 -7.63 11.50 25.45
C ASN A 418 -8.33 10.89 26.67
N ASP A 419 -8.86 11.73 27.56
CA ASP A 419 -9.52 11.27 28.78
C ASP A 419 -11.03 11.06 28.53
N PRO A 420 -11.58 9.87 28.84
CA PRO A 420 -13.00 9.56 28.61
C PRO A 420 -13.96 10.52 29.31
N ASP A 421 -13.67 10.96 30.53
CA ASP A 421 -14.54 11.85 31.31
C ASP A 421 -14.51 13.26 30.73
N LEU A 422 -13.33 13.74 30.31
CA LEU A 422 -13.19 15.02 29.63
C LEU A 422 -13.83 15.02 28.24
N CYS A 423 -13.72 13.93 27.49
CA CYS A 423 -14.43 13.73 26.22
C CYS A 423 -15.95 13.79 26.42
N ALA A 424 -16.47 13.08 27.44
CA ALA A 424 -17.89 13.13 27.80
C ALA A 424 -18.32 14.54 28.21
N GLN A 425 -17.51 15.25 29.00
CA GLN A 425 -17.76 16.63 29.39
C GLN A 425 -17.77 17.59 28.18
N ALA A 426 -16.81 17.44 27.27
CA ALA A 426 -16.69 18.25 26.06
C ALA A 426 -17.91 18.08 25.15
N ILE A 427 -18.37 16.84 24.94
CA ILE A 427 -19.50 16.55 24.05
C ILE A 427 -20.85 16.93 24.69
N GLN A 428 -21.00 16.80 26.02
CA GLN A 428 -22.29 16.94 26.69
C GLN A 428 -22.53 18.32 27.33
N ARG A 429 -21.49 19.00 27.83
CA ARG A 429 -21.64 20.19 28.71
C ARG A 429 -21.14 21.49 28.11
N ILE A 430 -20.24 21.45 27.13
CA ILE A 430 -19.62 22.66 26.56
C ILE A 430 -20.27 22.96 25.21
N GLU A 431 -20.87 24.15 25.06
CA GLU A 431 -21.35 24.64 23.75
C GLU A 431 -20.15 25.06 22.89
N PHE A 432 -19.52 24.10 22.21
CA PHE A 432 -18.52 24.45 21.19
C PHE A 432 -19.19 25.12 20.00
N SER A 433 -18.65 26.24 19.53
CA SER A 433 -19.00 26.73 18.18
C SER A 433 -18.46 25.71 17.17
N THR A 434 -19.30 24.76 16.76
CA THR A 434 -19.00 23.89 15.64
C THR A 434 -19.06 24.77 14.38
N LYS A 435 -17.97 25.50 14.07
CA LYS A 435 -17.71 25.94 12.69
C LYS A 435 -17.66 24.66 11.89
N SER A 436 -18.80 24.30 11.29
CA SER A 436 -19.05 22.94 10.89
C SER A 436 -18.11 22.58 9.74
N LEU A 437 -17.64 21.34 9.73
CA LEU A 437 -17.13 20.70 8.51
C LEU A 437 -18.13 20.90 7.34
N ALA A 438 -19.42 21.08 7.66
CA ALA A 438 -20.48 21.42 6.72
C ALA A 438 -20.37 22.81 6.07
N GLU A 439 -19.72 23.83 6.67
CA GLU A 439 -19.42 25.11 5.99
C GLU A 439 -18.53 24.92 4.74
N GLN A 440 -17.87 23.77 4.61
CA GLN A 440 -16.97 23.47 3.48
C GLN A 440 -17.68 22.74 2.34
N VAL A 441 -18.84 22.12 2.62
CA VAL A 441 -19.76 21.55 1.61
C VAL A 441 -20.77 22.60 1.13
N HIS A 442 -21.06 23.61 1.95
CA HIS A 442 -22.11 24.60 1.70
C HIS A 442 -21.54 25.99 1.35
N SER A 443 -22.23 26.71 0.47
CA SER A 443 -21.98 28.14 0.20
C SER A 443 -22.76 29.07 1.14
N SER A 444 -23.52 28.53 2.11
CA SER A 444 -24.36 29.30 3.02
C SER A 444 -23.97 29.07 4.47
N SER A 445 -23.54 30.17 5.10
CA SER A 445 -23.32 30.50 6.51
C SER A 445 -23.53 29.42 7.59
N GLY A 446 -22.55 29.31 8.48
CA GLY A 446 -22.50 28.40 9.64
C GLY A 446 -23.81 28.19 10.37
N THR A 447 -24.17 26.92 10.51
CA THR A 447 -25.32 26.47 11.29
C THR A 447 -24.92 26.40 12.77
N ASN A 448 -25.43 27.31 13.60
CA ASN A 448 -25.34 27.22 15.06
C ASN A 448 -25.91 25.86 15.56
N ILE A 449 -25.37 25.31 16.67
CA ILE A 449 -25.87 24.09 17.35
C ILE A 449 -27.40 24.09 17.47
N LYS A 450 -28.04 25.22 17.81
CA LYS A 450 -29.50 25.31 17.92
C LYS A 450 -30.21 24.97 16.60
N HIS A 451 -29.66 25.40 15.46
CA HIS A 451 -30.19 25.08 14.14
C HIS A 451 -29.97 23.61 13.79
N HIS A 452 -28.79 23.06 14.11
CA HIS A 452 -28.51 21.64 13.90
C HIS A 452 -29.41 20.73 14.78
N THR A 453 -29.62 21.07 16.05
CA THR A 453 -30.54 20.35 16.96
C THR A 453 -31.98 20.41 16.44
N PHE A 454 -32.41 21.55 15.90
CA PHE A 454 -33.70 21.69 15.24
C PHE A 454 -33.84 20.84 13.97
N LEU A 455 -32.80 20.79 13.14
CA LEU A 455 -32.79 19.89 11.97
C LEU A 455 -32.81 18.42 12.42
N ARG A 456 -31.97 18.03 13.39
CA ARG A 456 -31.94 16.67 13.93
C ARG A 456 -33.29 16.23 14.49
N SER A 457 -33.99 17.10 15.21
CA SER A 457 -35.32 16.79 15.75
C SER A 457 -36.37 16.57 14.66
N ARG A 458 -36.21 17.22 13.50
CA ARG A 458 -37.07 17.03 12.32
C ARG A 458 -36.85 15.67 11.65
N PHE A 459 -35.61 15.18 11.58
CA PHE A 459 -35.29 13.89 10.94
C PHE A 459 -35.39 12.68 11.88
N ALA A 460 -35.21 12.86 13.19
CA ALA A 460 -35.26 11.77 14.17
C ALA A 460 -36.49 10.85 14.09
N PRO A 461 -37.72 11.33 13.80
CA PRO A 461 -38.88 10.47 13.62
C PRO A 461 -38.71 9.41 12.53
N ALA A 462 -37.95 9.70 11.47
CA ALA A 462 -37.70 8.76 10.38
C ALA A 462 -36.85 7.55 10.81
N PHE A 463 -36.04 7.70 11.86
CA PHE A 463 -35.14 6.67 12.39
C PHE A 463 -35.70 5.95 13.63
N ARG A 464 -36.98 6.15 13.96
CA ARG A 464 -37.63 5.36 15.02
C ARG A 464 -37.68 3.88 14.62
N HIS A 465 -37.57 2.99 15.60
CA HIS A 465 -37.58 1.53 15.40
C HIS A 465 -38.65 1.04 14.41
N GLN A 466 -39.90 1.51 14.54
CA GLN A 466 -40.99 1.15 13.64
C GLN A 466 -40.72 1.49 12.16
N ASN A 467 -40.10 2.64 11.88
CA ASN A 467 -39.79 3.10 10.52
C ASN A 467 -38.54 2.40 9.98
N VAL A 468 -37.57 2.07 10.83
CA VAL A 468 -36.40 1.24 10.45
C VAL A 468 -36.88 -0.15 10.05
N VAL A 469 -37.68 -0.81 10.90
CA VAL A 469 -38.24 -2.15 10.63
C VAL A 469 -39.07 -2.17 9.36
N ARG A 470 -39.88 -1.14 9.12
CA ARG A 470 -40.68 -1.03 7.87
C ARG A 470 -39.83 -0.97 6.60
N ASN A 471 -38.59 -0.52 6.68
CA ASN A 471 -37.67 -0.42 5.55
C ASN A 471 -36.70 -1.61 5.43
N ILE A 472 -36.74 -2.60 6.33
CA ILE A 472 -35.94 -3.83 6.24
C ILE A 472 -36.05 -4.52 4.86
N PRO A 473 -37.24 -4.63 4.23
CA PRO A 473 -37.33 -5.25 2.90
C PRO A 473 -36.45 -4.60 1.84
N ILE A 474 -36.22 -3.29 1.92
CA ILE A 474 -35.31 -2.58 1.01
C ILE A 474 -33.87 -3.06 1.21
N VAL A 475 -33.43 -3.16 2.46
CA VAL A 475 -32.08 -3.62 2.81
C VAL A 475 -31.88 -5.06 2.36
N ILE A 476 -32.87 -5.93 2.54
CA ILE A 476 -32.83 -7.33 2.10
C ILE A 476 -32.67 -7.42 0.58
N GLU A 477 -33.43 -6.64 -0.17
CA GLU A 477 -33.36 -6.64 -1.64
C GLU A 477 -31.98 -6.18 -2.13
N GLU A 478 -31.47 -5.06 -1.60
CA GLU A 478 -30.13 -4.58 -1.95
C GLU A 478 -29.02 -5.54 -1.51
N ALA A 479 -29.15 -6.17 -0.33
CA ALA A 479 -28.21 -7.16 0.17
C ALA A 479 -28.22 -8.47 -0.64
N SER A 480 -29.38 -8.82 -1.22
CA SER A 480 -29.50 -9.98 -2.11
C SER A 480 -28.75 -9.73 -3.42
N ILE A 481 -28.87 -8.52 -4.00
CA ILE A 481 -28.10 -8.09 -5.18
C ILE A 481 -26.60 -8.08 -4.86
N PHE A 482 -26.21 -7.58 -3.69
CA PHE A 482 -24.82 -7.55 -3.25
C PHE A 482 -24.24 -8.96 -3.13
N THR A 483 -24.98 -9.86 -2.48
CA THR A 483 -24.56 -11.26 -2.30
C THR A 483 -24.40 -11.95 -3.65
N GLU A 484 -25.31 -11.71 -4.60
CA GLU A 484 -25.20 -12.29 -5.94
C GLU A 484 -24.02 -11.71 -6.71
N THR A 485 -23.78 -10.41 -6.60
CA THR A 485 -22.59 -9.75 -7.17
C THR A 485 -21.31 -10.40 -6.64
N LEU A 486 -21.21 -10.64 -5.33
CA LEU A 486 -20.06 -11.34 -4.74
C LEU A 486 -19.95 -12.80 -5.22
N ARG A 487 -21.07 -13.51 -5.39
CA ARG A 487 -21.07 -14.89 -5.91
C ARG A 487 -20.58 -14.96 -7.35
N THR A 488 -20.96 -14.00 -8.20
CA THR A 488 -20.48 -13.96 -9.59
C THR A 488 -18.98 -13.68 -9.69
N GLN A 489 -18.42 -12.97 -8.71
CA GLN A 489 -16.98 -12.71 -8.61
C GLN A 489 -16.23 -13.88 -7.97
N ALA A 490 -16.88 -14.68 -7.13
CA ALA A 490 -16.34 -15.95 -6.65
C ALA A 490 -16.32 -16.96 -7.82
N GLY A 491 -15.22 -17.72 -7.97
CA GLY A 491 -15.13 -18.70 -9.06
C GLY A 491 -16.21 -19.78 -8.96
N SER A 492 -16.48 -20.46 -10.08
CA SER A 492 -17.55 -21.47 -10.17
C SER A 492 -17.43 -22.52 -9.05
N LEU A 493 -18.58 -22.94 -8.50
CA LEU A 493 -18.72 -24.03 -7.52
C LEU A 493 -17.90 -25.26 -7.95
N GLY A 494 -16.69 -25.40 -7.41
CA GLY A 494 -15.70 -26.37 -7.87
C GLY A 494 -14.25 -26.10 -7.44
N GLY A 495 -13.99 -25.07 -6.63
CA GLY A 495 -12.65 -24.78 -6.09
C GLY A 495 -11.75 -23.94 -7.00
N GLN A 496 -12.27 -23.40 -8.10
CA GLN A 496 -11.56 -22.39 -8.90
C GLN A 496 -11.68 -21.01 -8.23
N LEU A 497 -10.56 -20.30 -8.10
CA LEU A 497 -10.55 -18.91 -7.64
C LEU A 497 -11.11 -18.01 -8.73
N GLY A 498 -11.98 -17.06 -8.35
CA GLY A 498 -12.48 -16.02 -9.24
C GLY A 498 -11.47 -14.88 -9.39
N ASN A 499 -11.88 -13.83 -10.12
CA ASN A 499 -11.05 -12.64 -10.31
C ASN A 499 -10.89 -11.88 -8.98
N VAL A 500 -9.72 -11.29 -8.75
CA VAL A 500 -9.50 -10.37 -7.62
C VAL A 500 -10.22 -9.05 -7.92
N PHE A 501 -10.96 -8.54 -6.94
CA PHE A 501 -11.70 -7.28 -7.04
C PHE A 501 -11.61 -6.48 -5.73
N SER A 502 -11.85 -5.17 -5.82
CA SER A 502 -11.95 -4.30 -4.64
C SER A 502 -13.26 -4.53 -3.89
N LEU A 503 -13.18 -5.01 -2.64
CA LEU A 503 -14.35 -5.16 -1.78
C LEU A 503 -14.96 -3.78 -1.46
N GLU A 504 -14.14 -2.75 -1.30
CA GLU A 504 -14.57 -1.38 -1.03
C GLU A 504 -15.51 -0.86 -2.12
N ASP A 505 -15.16 -1.06 -3.39
CA ASP A 505 -15.98 -0.61 -4.52
C ASP A 505 -17.37 -1.25 -4.49
N LYS A 506 -17.42 -2.56 -4.23
CA LYS A 506 -18.67 -3.34 -4.18
C LYS A 506 -19.53 -3.01 -2.98
N VAL A 507 -18.92 -2.87 -1.81
CA VAL A 507 -19.63 -2.46 -0.59
C VAL A 507 -20.15 -1.02 -0.75
N SER A 508 -19.35 -0.13 -1.33
CA SER A 508 -19.73 1.26 -1.60
C SER A 508 -20.94 1.36 -2.52
N GLU A 509 -21.01 0.57 -3.60
CA GLU A 509 -22.20 0.43 -4.46
C GLU A 509 -23.44 -0.02 -3.68
N PHE A 510 -23.33 -1.08 -2.89
CA PHE A 510 -24.41 -1.59 -2.06
C PHE A 510 -24.93 -0.57 -1.03
N VAL A 511 -24.02 0.09 -0.32
CA VAL A 511 -24.37 1.08 0.71
C VAL A 511 -25.05 2.29 0.07
N PHE A 512 -24.56 2.77 -1.07
CA PHE A 512 -25.13 3.94 -1.73
C PHE A 512 -26.54 3.68 -2.27
N ASP A 513 -26.78 2.52 -2.89
CA ASP A 513 -28.11 2.09 -3.35
C ASP A 513 -29.10 2.01 -2.18
N THR A 514 -28.69 1.35 -1.08
CA THR A 514 -29.50 1.23 0.14
C THR A 514 -29.86 2.61 0.71
N LEU A 515 -28.88 3.51 0.77
CA LEU A 515 -29.03 4.85 1.33
C LEU A 515 -29.91 5.76 0.46
N ALA A 516 -29.76 5.71 -0.86
CA ALA A 516 -30.57 6.48 -1.81
C ALA A 516 -32.03 6.04 -1.76
N ASN A 517 -32.28 4.74 -1.67
CA ASN A 517 -33.63 4.19 -1.57
C ASN A 517 -34.27 4.50 -0.21
N PHE A 518 -33.55 4.27 0.89
CA PHE A 518 -34.03 4.56 2.23
C PHE A 518 -34.34 6.06 2.45
N THR A 519 -33.48 6.94 1.91
CA THR A 519 -33.58 8.38 2.15
C THR A 519 -34.62 9.06 1.27
N VAL A 520 -34.61 8.79 -0.04
CA VAL A 520 -35.45 9.49 -1.03
C VAL A 520 -36.25 8.57 -1.95
N GLY A 521 -36.11 7.24 -1.81
CA GLY A 521 -36.85 6.27 -2.61
C GLY A 521 -36.29 6.08 -4.02
N LEU A 522 -35.02 6.41 -4.24
CA LEU A 522 -34.35 6.23 -5.53
C LEU A 522 -33.69 4.85 -5.62
N ARG A 523 -33.99 4.12 -6.71
CA ARG A 523 -33.24 2.94 -7.15
C ARG A 523 -32.22 3.38 -8.18
N LEU A 524 -30.96 3.43 -7.81
CA LEU A 524 -29.88 3.82 -8.73
C LEU A 524 -29.32 2.59 -9.48
N ASN A 525 -29.41 1.41 -8.86
CA ASN A 525 -28.93 0.13 -9.39
C ASN A 525 -27.43 0.19 -9.67
N GLU A 526 -26.66 0.84 -8.79
CA GLU A 526 -25.22 1.03 -8.97
C GLU A 526 -24.46 -0.29 -8.93
N GLN A 527 -24.94 -1.25 -8.13
CA GLN A 527 -24.35 -2.59 -8.04
C GLN A 527 -24.32 -3.34 -9.37
N THR A 528 -25.21 -2.99 -10.32
CA THR A 528 -25.37 -3.70 -11.60
C THR A 528 -25.08 -2.84 -12.83
N ASN A 529 -25.46 -1.56 -12.81
CA ASN A 529 -25.38 -0.65 -13.96
C ASN A 529 -24.20 0.35 -13.88
N GLY A 530 -23.36 0.25 -12.85
CA GLY A 530 -22.23 1.17 -12.62
C GLY A 530 -22.64 2.49 -11.95
N HIS A 531 -21.67 3.37 -11.75
CA HIS A 531 -21.85 4.56 -10.89
C HIS A 531 -22.84 5.58 -11.46
N SER A 532 -23.81 5.98 -10.63
CA SER A 532 -24.78 7.00 -11.01
C SER A 532 -24.16 8.40 -11.01
N ALA A 533 -24.77 9.31 -11.78
CA ALA A 533 -24.41 10.72 -11.76
C ALA A 533 -24.58 11.35 -10.36
N LEU A 534 -25.51 10.84 -9.55
CA LEU A 534 -25.74 11.30 -8.18
C LEU A 534 -24.56 10.93 -7.28
N ARG A 535 -24.13 9.66 -7.27
CA ARG A 535 -22.96 9.22 -6.51
C ARG A 535 -21.71 9.96 -6.91
N LEU A 536 -21.41 10.04 -8.21
CA LEU A 536 -20.20 10.71 -8.68
C LEU A 536 -20.16 12.18 -8.22
N ALA A 537 -21.30 12.87 -8.21
CA ALA A 537 -21.38 14.24 -7.73
C ALA A 537 -21.25 14.38 -6.20
N ILE A 538 -21.75 13.41 -5.42
CA ILE A 538 -21.60 13.37 -3.96
C ILE A 538 -20.16 12.99 -3.58
N TYR A 539 -19.61 11.94 -4.20
CA TYR A 539 -18.25 11.49 -3.99
C TYR A 539 -17.23 12.57 -4.32
N ARG A 540 -17.37 13.29 -5.45
CA ARG A 540 -16.49 14.43 -5.77
C ARG A 540 -16.55 15.59 -4.76
N GLN A 541 -17.54 15.60 -3.86
CA GLN A 541 -17.64 16.59 -2.81
C GLN A 541 -16.99 16.17 -1.49
N THR A 542 -16.58 14.91 -1.30
CA THR A 542 -15.83 14.48 -0.10
C THR A 542 -14.50 15.23 -0.01
N ALA A 543 -13.81 15.45 -1.14
CA ALA A 543 -12.62 16.29 -1.22
C ALA A 543 -12.84 17.76 -0.80
N ASN A 544 -14.09 18.23 -0.68
CA ASN A 544 -14.37 19.59 -0.20
C ASN A 544 -14.38 19.70 1.33
N LEU A 545 -14.45 18.57 2.06
CA LEU A 545 -14.48 18.50 3.52
C LEU A 545 -13.12 18.75 4.19
N LEU A 546 -12.06 18.84 3.39
CA LEU A 546 -10.70 19.04 3.89
C LEU A 546 -10.53 20.44 4.46
N PRO A 547 -10.02 20.59 5.70
CA PRO A 547 -9.97 21.86 6.40
C PRO A 547 -9.22 22.96 5.63
N ARG A 548 -9.65 24.21 5.84
CA ARG A 548 -8.94 25.39 5.32
C ARG A 548 -7.61 25.53 6.07
N ASN A 549 -6.51 25.27 5.39
CA ASN A 549 -5.15 25.33 5.91
C ASN A 549 -4.18 25.74 4.79
N LEU A 550 -2.90 25.96 5.11
CA LEU A 550 -1.91 26.40 4.10
C LEU A 550 -1.73 25.38 2.96
N PHE A 551 -1.95 24.08 3.22
CA PHE A 551 -1.84 23.03 2.20
C PHE A 551 -3.01 23.04 1.21
N THR A 552 -4.23 23.32 1.68
CA THR A 552 -5.41 23.43 0.81
C THR A 552 -5.54 24.79 0.13
N LEU A 553 -4.69 25.77 0.48
CA LEU A 553 -4.73 27.13 -0.06
C LEU A 553 -4.58 27.15 -1.59
N LYS A 554 -3.58 26.44 -2.15
CA LYS A 554 -3.34 26.38 -3.59
C LYS A 554 -4.58 25.86 -4.35
N ARG A 555 -5.21 24.79 -3.83
CA ARG A 555 -6.42 24.21 -4.41
C ARG A 555 -7.59 25.20 -4.35
N ARG A 556 -7.74 25.91 -3.23
CA ARG A 556 -8.83 26.88 -2.99
C ARG A 556 -8.65 28.21 -3.72
N MET A 557 -7.44 28.54 -4.16
CA MET A 557 -7.17 29.69 -5.03
C MET A 557 -7.48 29.41 -6.51
N ASN A 558 -7.62 28.14 -6.90
CA ASN A 558 -7.95 27.77 -8.27
C ASN A 558 -9.45 28.03 -8.56
N PRO A 559 -9.82 28.91 -9.52
CA PRO A 559 -11.23 29.16 -9.86
C PRO A 559 -11.99 27.90 -10.31
N MET A 560 -11.28 26.92 -10.92
CA MET A 560 -11.88 25.67 -11.37
C MET A 560 -12.39 24.81 -10.20
N TYR A 561 -11.83 24.98 -9.00
CA TYR A 561 -12.31 24.33 -7.79
C TYR A 561 -13.76 24.73 -7.48
N TYR A 562 -14.05 26.02 -7.45
CA TYR A 562 -15.41 26.54 -7.23
C TYR A 562 -16.36 26.21 -8.38
N LEU A 563 -15.86 26.20 -9.62
CA LEU A 563 -16.65 25.74 -10.76
C LEU A 563 -17.02 24.25 -10.63
N GLY A 564 -16.10 23.41 -10.15
CA GLY A 564 -16.36 22.00 -9.84
C GLY A 564 -17.42 21.83 -8.77
N ILE A 565 -17.34 22.56 -7.67
CA ILE A 565 -18.36 22.58 -6.61
C ILE A 565 -19.73 22.97 -7.17
N TRP A 566 -19.78 24.04 -7.96
CA TRP A 566 -21.02 24.50 -8.58
C TRP A 566 -21.60 23.44 -9.52
N LYS A 567 -20.78 22.82 -10.38
CA LYS A 567 -21.22 21.75 -11.29
C LYS A 567 -21.78 20.55 -10.54
N ASN A 568 -21.11 20.10 -9.47
CA ASN A 568 -21.58 18.98 -8.65
C ASN A 568 -22.89 19.32 -7.93
N ASN A 569 -23.00 20.54 -7.38
CA ASN A 569 -24.22 21.01 -6.74
C ASN A 569 -25.40 21.08 -7.71
N GLN A 570 -25.16 21.52 -8.95
CA GLN A 570 -26.16 21.52 -10.02
C GLN A 570 -26.57 20.10 -10.43
N ALA A 571 -25.62 19.18 -10.58
CA ALA A 571 -25.91 17.78 -10.91
C ALA A 571 -26.81 17.13 -9.85
N ILE A 572 -26.51 17.35 -8.56
CA ILE A 572 -27.35 16.83 -7.46
C ILE A 572 -28.72 17.51 -7.45
N ALA A 573 -28.76 18.84 -7.58
CA ALA A 573 -30.02 19.58 -7.56
C ALA A 573 -30.97 19.12 -8.68
N ARG A 574 -30.45 18.87 -9.90
CA ARG A 574 -31.23 18.36 -11.04
C ARG A 574 -31.93 17.04 -10.74
N ILE A 575 -31.34 16.19 -9.89
CA ILE A 575 -31.89 14.88 -9.53
C ILE A 575 -32.82 14.99 -8.31
N LEU A 576 -32.36 15.64 -7.24
CA LEU A 576 -33.06 15.61 -5.95
C LEU A 576 -34.14 16.69 -5.80
N VAL A 577 -33.99 17.88 -6.40
CA VAL A 577 -34.97 18.97 -6.24
C VAL A 577 -36.35 18.58 -6.79
N PRO A 578 -36.49 17.95 -7.97
CA PRO A 578 -37.80 17.51 -8.46
C PRO A 578 -38.48 16.53 -7.50
N ILE A 579 -37.72 15.60 -6.92
CA ILE A 579 -38.21 14.60 -5.97
C ILE A 579 -38.67 15.29 -4.68
N ILE A 580 -37.84 16.16 -4.11
CA ILE A 580 -38.16 16.90 -2.89
C ILE A 580 -39.39 17.80 -3.11
N ARG A 581 -39.47 18.51 -4.24
CA ARG A 581 -40.63 19.35 -4.58
C ARG A 581 -41.90 18.54 -4.72
N SER A 582 -41.85 17.39 -5.41
CA SER A 582 -43.03 16.54 -5.58
C SER A 582 -43.61 16.07 -4.24
N ARG A 583 -42.74 15.68 -3.28
CA ARG A 583 -43.14 15.24 -1.94
C ARG A 583 -43.58 16.40 -1.04
N SER A 584 -42.96 17.58 -1.19
CA SER A 584 -43.33 18.77 -0.41
C SER A 584 -44.62 19.44 -0.85
N HIS A 585 -45.07 19.22 -2.08
CA HIS A 585 -46.34 19.75 -2.62
C HIS A 585 -47.52 18.78 -2.46
N GLY A 586 -47.32 17.61 -1.84
CA GLY A 586 -48.38 16.62 -1.64
C GLY A 586 -48.84 15.93 -2.93
N ALA A 587 -48.07 16.01 -4.02
CA ALA A 587 -48.32 15.29 -5.25
C ALA A 587 -47.96 13.81 -5.03
N SER A 588 -48.89 13.04 -4.47
CA SER A 588 -48.72 11.60 -4.24
C SER A 588 -48.65 10.77 -5.54
N ASN A 589 -48.92 11.36 -6.71
CA ASN A 589 -49.04 10.64 -7.98
C ASN A 589 -48.38 11.40 -9.14
N MET A 590 -47.06 11.55 -9.15
CA MET A 590 -46.35 11.77 -10.42
C MET A 590 -45.29 10.70 -10.62
N SER A 591 -45.59 9.80 -11.54
CA SER A 591 -44.81 8.68 -12.01
C SER A 591 -43.47 9.14 -12.61
N ILE A 592 -42.42 9.13 -11.78
CA ILE A 592 -41.06 8.96 -12.28
C ILE A 592 -40.70 7.49 -12.04
N GLY A 593 -40.93 6.69 -13.08
CA GLY A 593 -40.28 5.40 -13.36
C GLY A 593 -40.32 4.30 -12.29
N MET A 594 -41.29 3.38 -12.43
CA MET A 594 -41.29 2.01 -11.90
C MET A 594 -41.14 1.82 -10.38
N LEU A 595 -42.27 1.62 -9.68
CA LEU A 595 -42.60 0.39 -8.93
C LEU A 595 -43.90 0.59 -8.12
N ASN A 596 -44.79 -0.39 -8.19
CA ASN A 596 -45.93 -0.58 -7.30
C ASN A 596 -45.44 -0.71 -5.85
N HIS A 597 -45.66 0.27 -4.98
CA HIS A 597 -45.62 0.06 -3.53
C HIS A 597 -46.41 1.14 -2.80
N HIS A 598 -47.66 0.83 -2.51
CA HIS A 598 -48.60 1.67 -1.75
C HIS A 598 -48.17 1.93 -0.28
N ASP A 599 -47.00 1.45 0.16
CA ASP A 599 -46.65 1.36 1.59
C ASP A 599 -45.20 1.73 1.96
N LYS A 600 -44.42 2.33 1.05
CA LYS A 600 -43.04 2.77 1.38
C LYS A 600 -43.06 4.22 1.91
N ARG A 601 -42.48 4.45 3.10
CA ARG A 601 -42.26 5.78 3.68
C ARG A 601 -40.77 6.01 3.85
N THR A 602 -40.18 6.74 2.92
CA THR A 602 -38.77 7.14 2.97
C THR A 602 -38.55 8.17 4.08
N VAL A 603 -37.29 8.47 4.40
CA VAL A 603 -36.95 9.58 5.31
C VAL A 603 -37.57 10.89 4.82
N LEU A 604 -37.46 11.17 3.52
CA LEU A 604 -38.06 12.34 2.88
C LEU A 604 -39.58 12.38 3.07
N ASP A 605 -40.28 11.25 2.97
CA ASP A 605 -41.74 11.19 3.09
C ASP A 605 -42.23 11.51 4.49
N ILE A 606 -41.54 10.99 5.50
CA ILE A 606 -41.88 11.20 6.90
C ILE A 606 -41.69 12.69 7.24
N VAL A 607 -40.59 13.28 6.77
CA VAL A 607 -40.27 14.69 7.02
C VAL A 607 -41.21 15.61 6.24
N ALA A 608 -41.44 15.35 4.95
CA ALA A 608 -42.33 16.14 4.12
C ALA A 608 -43.78 16.10 4.63
N LYS A 609 -44.28 14.92 5.03
CA LYS A 609 -45.64 14.78 5.60
C LYS A 609 -45.79 15.55 6.92
N THR A 610 -44.79 15.46 7.80
CA THR A 610 -44.79 16.19 9.08
C THR A 610 -44.72 17.70 8.85
N TRP A 611 -43.98 18.13 7.83
CA TRP A 611 -43.91 19.55 7.46
C TRP A 611 -45.23 20.05 6.88
N LEU A 612 -45.83 19.32 5.94
CA LEU A 612 -47.13 19.63 5.34
C LEU A 612 -48.26 19.73 6.37
N SER A 613 -48.29 18.85 7.38
CA SER A 613 -49.34 18.86 8.40
C SER A 613 -49.30 20.11 9.28
N HIS A 614 -48.14 20.76 9.41
CA HIS A 614 -47.95 21.96 10.25
C HIS A 614 -47.90 23.27 9.45
N ASN A 615 -47.90 23.23 8.11
CA ASN A 615 -47.59 24.38 7.26
C ASN A 615 -48.51 24.52 6.02
N GLN A 616 -49.80 24.23 6.17
CA GLN A 616 -50.77 24.21 5.05
C GLN A 616 -51.01 25.60 4.38
N THR A 617 -50.63 26.71 5.03
CA THR A 617 -50.94 28.09 4.61
C THR A 617 -49.70 28.96 4.29
N LYS A 618 -48.54 28.35 4.04
CA LYS A 618 -47.27 29.06 3.82
C LYS A 618 -47.04 29.55 2.38
N SER A 619 -46.25 30.62 2.23
CA SER A 619 -45.93 31.24 0.93
C SER A 619 -45.03 30.33 0.07
N GLU A 620 -44.96 30.60 -1.24
CA GLU A 620 -44.04 29.87 -2.15
C GLU A 620 -42.57 30.04 -1.75
N GLU A 621 -42.18 31.20 -1.21
CA GLU A 621 -40.83 31.44 -0.70
C GLU A 621 -40.48 30.51 0.48
N GLU A 622 -41.44 30.26 1.38
CA GLU A 622 -41.23 29.35 2.52
C GLU A 622 -41.18 27.88 2.08
N LYS A 623 -41.87 27.52 1.00
CA LYS A 623 -41.78 26.20 0.37
C LYS A 623 -40.42 26.00 -0.29
N ASP A 624 -39.92 26.98 -1.03
CA ASP A 624 -38.60 26.92 -1.66
C ASP A 624 -37.48 26.87 -0.60
N ALA A 625 -37.58 27.66 0.48
CA ALA A 625 -36.65 27.58 1.60
C ALA A 625 -36.65 26.19 2.27
N PHE A 626 -37.82 25.53 2.35
CA PHE A 626 -37.90 24.15 2.84
C PHE A 626 -37.23 23.16 1.86
N VAL A 627 -37.45 23.31 0.56
CA VAL A 627 -36.82 22.47 -0.47
C VAL A 627 -35.29 22.59 -0.40
N ASP A 628 -34.76 23.79 -0.29
CA ASP A 628 -33.32 24.03 -0.14
C ASP A 628 -32.76 23.41 1.14
N SER A 629 -33.46 23.59 2.27
CA SER A 629 -33.10 22.96 3.54
C SER A 629 -33.10 21.43 3.45
N MET A 630 -34.10 20.84 2.79
CA MET A 630 -34.18 19.40 2.58
C MET A 630 -33.07 18.88 1.66
N LEU A 631 -32.77 19.59 0.58
CA LEU A 631 -31.69 19.25 -0.33
C LEU A 631 -30.34 19.18 0.39
N GLN A 632 -30.06 20.16 1.26
CA GLN A 632 -28.84 20.19 2.06
C GLN A 632 -28.74 19.00 3.01
N ASN A 633 -29.82 18.70 3.75
CA ASN A 633 -29.82 17.59 4.70
C ASN A 633 -29.72 16.22 4.01
N VAL A 634 -30.44 16.01 2.90
CA VAL A 634 -30.35 14.76 2.12
C VAL A 634 -28.92 14.55 1.60
N LYS A 635 -28.26 15.61 1.12
CA LYS A 635 -26.84 15.55 0.73
C LYS A 635 -25.94 15.10 1.88
N ILE A 636 -26.13 15.67 3.07
CA ILE A 636 -25.36 15.30 4.27
C ILE A 636 -25.60 13.83 4.63
N PHE A 637 -26.84 13.36 4.61
CA PHE A 637 -27.15 11.95 4.88
C PHE A 637 -26.46 11.02 3.88
N MET A 638 -26.55 11.33 2.59
CA MET A 638 -25.92 10.55 1.52
C MET A 638 -24.39 10.54 1.64
N LEU A 639 -23.78 11.66 2.00
CA LEU A 639 -22.33 11.78 2.15
C LEU A 639 -21.83 11.07 3.42
N ALA A 640 -22.43 11.36 4.57
CA ALA A 640 -21.94 10.84 5.86
C ALA A 640 -22.23 9.35 6.04
N GLY A 641 -23.39 8.87 5.58
CA GLY A 641 -23.80 7.48 5.74
C GLY A 641 -23.09 6.51 4.81
N HIS A 642 -22.63 6.98 3.65
CA HIS A 642 -22.00 6.15 2.64
C HIS A 642 -20.59 5.70 3.04
N ASP A 643 -19.66 6.66 3.22
CA ASP A 643 -18.23 6.35 3.41
C ASP A 643 -18.01 5.60 4.74
N THR A 644 -18.69 6.03 5.81
CA THR A 644 -18.52 5.44 7.15
C THR A 644 -19.01 3.99 7.22
N THR A 645 -20.18 3.71 6.64
CA THR A 645 -20.73 2.34 6.61
C THR A 645 -19.92 1.43 5.71
N THR A 646 -19.44 1.95 4.57
CA THR A 646 -18.56 1.21 3.66
C THR A 646 -17.27 0.78 4.37
N ALA A 647 -16.60 1.71 5.04
CA ALA A 647 -15.39 1.43 5.81
C ALA A 647 -15.65 0.41 6.93
N ALA A 648 -16.74 0.56 7.69
CA ALA A 648 -17.09 -0.37 8.76
C ALA A 648 -17.33 -1.81 8.24
N ILE A 649 -18.03 -1.98 7.12
CA ILE A 649 -18.27 -3.30 6.53
C ILE A 649 -16.95 -3.90 6.01
N CYS A 650 -16.14 -3.13 5.28
CA CYS A 650 -14.87 -3.61 4.75
C CYS A 650 -13.91 -4.03 5.87
N TYR A 651 -13.78 -3.20 6.90
CA TYR A 651 -12.93 -3.49 8.05
C TYR A 651 -13.42 -4.70 8.84
N ALA A 652 -14.75 -4.90 8.96
CA ALA A 652 -15.30 -6.10 9.58
C ALA A 652 -14.91 -7.37 8.80
N PHE A 653 -15.00 -7.35 7.46
CA PHE A 653 -14.56 -8.49 6.63
C PHE A 653 -13.06 -8.73 6.73
N GLU A 654 -12.25 -7.68 6.76
CA GLU A 654 -10.81 -7.76 6.94
C GLU A 654 -10.44 -8.40 8.28
N LEU A 655 -11.01 -7.92 9.39
CA LEU A 655 -10.79 -8.51 10.73
C LEU A 655 -11.21 -9.98 10.77
N LEU A 656 -12.34 -10.33 10.16
CA LEU A 656 -12.79 -11.72 10.07
C LEU A 656 -11.84 -12.60 9.24
N ALA A 657 -11.16 -12.05 8.24
CA ALA A 657 -10.16 -12.76 7.47
C ALA A 657 -8.89 -13.05 8.28
N TYR A 658 -8.49 -12.13 9.18
CA TYR A 658 -7.36 -12.32 10.10
C TYR A 658 -7.68 -13.29 11.27
N HIS A 659 -8.96 -13.55 11.54
CA HIS A 659 -9.40 -14.41 12.65
C HIS A 659 -10.25 -15.60 12.15
N PRO A 660 -9.65 -16.62 11.51
CA PRO A 660 -10.36 -17.67 10.75
C PRO A 660 -11.36 -18.52 11.56
N GLY A 661 -11.25 -18.57 12.89
CA GLY A 661 -12.21 -19.26 13.75
C GLY A 661 -13.50 -18.48 14.04
N GLU A 662 -13.50 -17.16 13.88
CA GLU A 662 -14.67 -16.31 14.18
C GLU A 662 -15.78 -16.37 13.10
N PRO A 663 -15.46 -16.46 11.77
CA PRO A 663 -16.47 -16.70 10.74
C PRO A 663 -17.31 -17.97 10.96
N GLU A 664 -16.72 -19.02 11.51
CA GLU A 664 -17.45 -20.26 11.81
C GLU A 664 -18.49 -20.05 12.92
N LYS A 665 -18.14 -19.31 13.97
CA LYS A 665 -19.05 -18.94 15.05
C LYS A 665 -20.19 -18.04 14.56
N LEU A 666 -19.90 -17.07 13.69
CA LEU A 666 -20.93 -16.24 13.03
C LEU A 666 -21.91 -17.11 12.24
N ARG A 667 -21.41 -18.02 11.40
CA ARG A 667 -22.26 -18.93 10.63
C ARG A 667 -23.09 -19.87 11.53
N ALA A 668 -22.52 -20.34 12.64
CA ALA A 668 -23.23 -21.16 13.61
C ALA A 668 -24.37 -20.39 14.30
N GLU A 669 -24.12 -19.15 14.72
CA GLU A 669 -25.16 -18.25 15.25
C GLU A 669 -26.27 -18.02 14.21
N HIS A 670 -25.89 -17.64 12.98
CA HIS A 670 -26.85 -17.40 11.90
C HIS A 670 -27.69 -18.65 11.60
N GLY A 671 -27.06 -19.82 11.54
CA GLY A 671 -27.74 -21.10 11.32
C GLY A 671 -28.69 -21.50 12.46
N SER A 672 -28.40 -21.11 13.70
CA SER A 672 -29.28 -21.33 14.87
C SER A 672 -30.53 -20.47 14.82
N VAL A 673 -30.39 -19.20 14.42
CA VAL A 673 -31.49 -18.21 14.45
C VAL A 673 -32.38 -18.27 13.20
N PHE A 674 -31.76 -18.39 12.03
CA PHE A 674 -32.47 -18.36 10.74
C PHE A 674 -32.71 -19.74 10.16
N GLY A 675 -32.05 -20.79 10.67
CA GLY A 675 -32.06 -22.12 10.08
C GLY A 675 -30.98 -22.30 9.02
N LYS A 676 -30.93 -23.49 8.42
CA LYS A 676 -29.90 -23.84 7.40
C LYS A 676 -30.31 -23.47 5.98
N ASP A 677 -31.56 -23.09 5.76
CA ASP A 677 -32.07 -22.69 4.45
C ASP A 677 -31.62 -21.26 4.13
N ARG A 678 -30.73 -21.14 3.15
CA ARG A 678 -30.13 -19.87 2.72
C ARG A 678 -30.89 -19.21 1.58
N GLU A 679 -31.73 -19.95 0.85
CA GLU A 679 -32.45 -19.43 -0.31
C GLU A 679 -33.66 -18.60 0.12
N ASN A 680 -34.31 -18.99 1.23
CA ASN A 680 -35.47 -18.29 1.77
C ASN A 680 -35.14 -17.28 2.89
N LEU A 681 -33.86 -16.93 3.09
CA LEU A 681 -33.44 -16.06 4.20
C LEU A 681 -34.10 -14.68 4.19
N GLY A 682 -34.28 -14.09 2.99
CA GLY A 682 -34.97 -12.80 2.84
C GLY A 682 -36.41 -12.85 3.34
N ASP A 683 -37.16 -13.90 2.99
CA ASP A 683 -38.54 -14.10 3.44
C ASP A 683 -38.61 -14.35 4.95
N ILE A 684 -37.63 -15.07 5.52
CA ILE A 684 -37.56 -15.31 6.96
C ILE A 684 -37.37 -13.99 7.73
N ILE A 685 -36.45 -13.14 7.28
CA ILE A 685 -36.18 -11.85 7.93
C ILE A 685 -37.35 -10.89 7.74
N GLN A 686 -38.01 -10.92 6.57
CA GLN A 686 -39.17 -10.07 6.30
C GLN A 686 -40.39 -10.46 7.15
N ASN A 687 -40.63 -11.76 7.35
CA ASN A 687 -41.74 -12.27 8.16
C ASN A 687 -41.48 -12.19 9.67
N SER A 688 -40.21 -12.27 10.08
CA SER A 688 -39.79 -12.21 11.50
C SER A 688 -38.58 -11.28 11.71
N PRO A 689 -38.73 -9.94 11.55
CA PRO A 689 -37.62 -8.99 11.69
C PRO A 689 -36.97 -9.00 13.08
N GLU A 690 -37.73 -9.36 14.12
CA GLU A 690 -37.27 -9.45 15.50
C GLU A 690 -36.12 -10.44 15.69
N LYS A 691 -35.96 -11.42 14.78
CA LYS A 691 -34.84 -12.37 14.80
C LYS A 691 -33.48 -11.70 14.65
N LEU A 692 -33.40 -10.54 13.98
CA LEU A 692 -32.16 -9.78 13.87
C LEU A 692 -31.62 -9.32 15.24
N ASN A 693 -32.49 -9.18 16.24
CA ASN A 693 -32.09 -8.84 17.61
C ASN A 693 -31.49 -10.04 18.37
N ASN A 694 -31.61 -11.26 17.84
CA ASN A 694 -31.10 -12.49 18.46
C ASN A 694 -29.71 -12.89 17.94
N LEU A 695 -28.91 -11.92 17.49
CA LEU A 695 -27.55 -12.12 16.97
C LEU A 695 -26.48 -11.47 17.88
N PRO A 696 -26.36 -11.88 19.16
CA PRO A 696 -25.45 -11.24 20.10
C PRO A 696 -23.98 -11.30 19.69
N PHE A 697 -23.54 -12.38 19.03
CA PHE A 697 -22.17 -12.53 18.55
C PHE A 697 -21.90 -11.67 17.32
N THR A 698 -22.82 -11.65 16.35
CA THR A 698 -22.75 -10.72 15.21
C THR A 698 -22.69 -9.27 15.68
N LEU A 699 -23.50 -8.91 16.68
CA LEU A 699 -23.48 -7.57 17.27
C LEU A 699 -22.13 -7.29 17.97
N ALA A 700 -21.55 -8.27 18.66
CA ALA A 700 -20.24 -8.14 19.28
C ALA A 700 -19.15 -7.88 18.24
N VAL A 701 -19.16 -8.61 17.11
CA VAL A 701 -18.23 -8.41 16.00
C VAL A 701 -18.37 -7.00 15.42
N ILE A 702 -19.59 -6.52 15.16
CA ILE A 702 -19.84 -5.16 14.65
C ILE A 702 -19.31 -4.12 15.64
N LYS A 703 -19.59 -4.29 16.95
CA LYS A 703 -19.13 -3.35 17.97
C LYS A 703 -17.61 -3.33 18.11
N GLU A 704 -16.97 -4.49 18.07
CA GLU A 704 -15.51 -4.58 18.19
C GLU A 704 -14.82 -3.99 16.95
N CYS A 705 -15.37 -4.26 15.76
CA CYS A 705 -14.94 -3.60 14.53
C CYS A 705 -15.01 -2.08 14.65
N LEU A 706 -16.13 -1.54 15.14
CA LEU A 706 -16.28 -0.09 15.33
C LEU A 706 -15.34 0.46 16.42
N ARG A 707 -15.03 -0.31 17.47
CA ARG A 707 -14.09 0.08 18.53
C ARG A 707 -12.63 0.14 18.05
N LEU A 708 -12.29 -0.68 17.05
CA LEU A 708 -10.94 -0.71 16.47
C LEU A 708 -10.79 0.32 15.33
N LEU A 709 -11.88 0.59 14.61
CA LEU A 709 -11.90 1.55 13.50
C LEU A 709 -12.03 3.01 13.95
N LEU A 710 -12.79 3.27 15.03
CA LEU A 710 -13.08 4.60 15.61
C LEU A 710 -12.33 4.80 16.92
#